data_AF-A0A946EK76-F1
#
_entry.id   AF-A0A946EK76-F1
#
_cell.length_a   1.000
_cell.length_b   1.000
_cell.length_c   1.000
_cell.angle_alpha   90.00
_cell.angle_beta   90.00
_cell.angle_gamma   90.00
#
_symmetry.space_group_name_H-M   'P 1'
#
loop_
_entity.id
_entity.type
_entity.pdbx_description
1 polymer ?
#
loop_
_entity_poly.entity_id
_entity_poly.type
_entity_poly.pdbx_seq_one_letter_code
_entity_poly.pdbx_strand_id
1 'polypeptide(L)'
;MSRARGLSFLLIIQVSLLIPGVCCAASSFSSSSQESHSVAPTDEFDSIQVGDRVRVKLRRGGSYEGEVVEKAGDSISIKHRFGTAKVDRANLLEWERFKTIPEQYEERAQLAKSAEDWCDLGDWALEQQEQSLARESWRKATEISPGLKRARDALGEIEYEGRWMPLEEAMGAQGKELYGGEWLTPDEIVARQEEESTAKRAQSLKGRDAYIEELRGRDWATIEPIITPHYVIYCNSTEENARYYSDVMESLYRAYDKVFIERFWPRKFKRAPRSDVYIHANHQQFMDWTGNGPNIGGFYNLLRQDVTGYHGSFGSTGSTEEVLAHEGTHQFQGMIFKSLQSLPIWTVEGLAVYFGDGSKISRRKVEINEIPRDRLVGLKAAIEDGNFCTLSTLLRLNQGRFGGFYYGHAWGVFFWCLYGNEYGAWSKSDNTGGKIMEDWLLHCQQLDGFCDYEKEAKFFEQLIVQHSGQSVEEWEEEYKEWILGLPVEELGRKRGNKFSSEELKLEVTKPIGWRWQKSGLLYASEVCAAIGGGSSKKKRLSTYSWPNGLHAELSEDYARSLIGNIFGEVKYVEEIASKQMGGNPMYVAVLDGKRVIGTAGNNVPELGEPRRFAIGIFGSPDKLYGNVLECSIEDYPDALQYFEKFTENFLYTG
;
A
#
# COMPACT_ATOMS: atom_id res chain seq x y z
N MET A 1 -21.76 2.62 -42.54
CA MET A 1 -20.84 2.37 -43.68
C MET A 1 -19.53 3.09 -43.39
N SER A 2 -18.45 2.31 -43.16
CA SER A 2 -17.01 2.52 -43.47
C SER A 2 -16.47 3.98 -43.49
N ARG A 3 -15.39 4.37 -42.81
CA ARG A 3 -14.11 3.67 -42.54
C ARG A 3 -13.38 4.26 -41.31
N ALA A 4 -12.74 3.36 -40.58
CA ALA A 4 -11.65 3.59 -39.63
C ALA A 4 -10.30 3.87 -40.33
N ARG A 5 -9.41 4.62 -39.68
CA ARG A 5 -7.92 4.61 -39.75
C ARG A 5 -7.43 5.26 -38.44
N GLY A 6 -6.63 4.66 -37.54
CA GLY A 6 -5.62 3.63 -37.70
C GLY A 6 -4.28 4.29 -38.02
N LEU A 7 -3.46 4.59 -37.00
CA LEU A 7 -2.07 5.02 -37.17
C LEU A 7 -1.20 4.44 -36.05
N SER A 8 -0.44 3.42 -36.44
CA SER A 8 0.68 2.83 -35.71
C SER A 8 1.83 2.60 -36.69
N PHE A 9 3.03 2.97 -36.24
CA PHE A 9 4.37 2.55 -36.68
C PHE A 9 4.88 2.87 -38.08
N LEU A 10 6.05 3.56 -38.11
CA LEU A 10 7.11 3.20 -39.04
C LEU A 10 8.50 3.38 -38.40
N LEU A 11 9.21 2.26 -38.45
CA LEU A 11 10.57 1.93 -38.06
C LEU A 11 11.53 2.40 -39.19
N ILE A 12 12.67 3.01 -38.86
CA ILE A 12 13.80 3.14 -39.78
C ILE A 12 15.04 2.52 -39.15
N ILE A 13 15.55 1.49 -39.82
CA ILE A 13 16.85 0.84 -39.63
C ILE A 13 17.86 1.56 -40.53
N GLN A 14 19.05 1.89 -40.03
CA GLN A 14 20.27 1.69 -40.80
C GLN A 14 21.52 1.51 -39.92
N VAL A 15 22.25 0.45 -40.26
CA VAL A 15 23.51 -0.05 -39.73
C VAL A 15 24.69 0.72 -40.35
N SER A 16 25.77 0.96 -39.60
CA SER A 16 27.14 0.94 -40.12
C SER A 16 28.17 0.76 -38.99
N LEU A 17 28.89 -0.37 -39.08
CA LEU A 17 30.17 -0.66 -38.45
C LEU A 17 31.29 0.19 -39.08
N LEU A 18 32.29 0.61 -38.29
CA LEU A 18 33.72 0.43 -38.60
C LEU A 18 34.63 0.90 -37.44
N ILE A 19 35.57 0.03 -37.09
CA ILE A 19 36.70 0.18 -36.16
C ILE A 19 37.95 0.53 -36.99
N PRO A 20 38.90 1.32 -36.44
CA PRO A 20 40.28 0.83 -36.22
C PRO A 20 40.77 1.24 -34.80
N GLY A 21 41.32 0.35 -33.95
CA GLY A 21 42.70 -0.17 -33.97
C GLY A 21 43.70 0.86 -33.40
N VAL A 22 44.67 0.62 -32.50
CA VAL A 22 45.34 -0.55 -31.88
C VAL A 22 46.20 -0.01 -30.69
N CYS A 23 46.60 -0.91 -29.77
CA CYS A 23 47.81 -0.96 -28.90
C CYS A 23 47.47 -1.05 -27.40
N CYS A 24 47.37 -2.24 -26.77
CA CYS A 24 48.37 -3.28 -26.47
C CYS A 24 49.47 -2.87 -25.47
N ALA A 25 49.34 -3.34 -24.23
CA ALA A 25 50.45 -3.81 -23.39
C ALA A 25 49.91 -4.78 -22.32
N ALA A 26 50.09 -6.08 -22.53
CA ALA A 26 50.06 -7.08 -21.47
C ALA A 26 51.19 -8.07 -21.76
N SER A 27 52.11 -8.16 -20.80
CA SER A 27 53.35 -8.93 -20.83
C SER A 27 53.09 -10.42 -20.65
N SER A 28 53.46 -11.16 -21.69
CA SER A 28 54.19 -12.43 -21.73
C SER A 28 54.33 -13.24 -20.43
N PHE A 29 53.70 -14.43 -20.41
CA PHE A 29 54.34 -15.62 -19.87
C PHE A 29 54.22 -16.76 -20.88
N SER A 30 55.39 -17.34 -21.16
CA SER A 30 55.69 -18.40 -22.10
C SER A 30 55.04 -19.73 -21.70
N SER A 31 54.21 -20.31 -22.56
CA SER A 31 53.97 -21.75 -22.54
C SER A 31 55.00 -22.42 -23.44
N SER A 32 55.97 -23.08 -22.80
CA SER A 32 56.86 -24.01 -23.46
C SER A 32 56.05 -25.16 -24.03
N SER A 33 56.24 -25.41 -25.32
CA SER A 33 55.88 -26.65 -25.99
C SER A 33 56.49 -27.84 -25.24
N GLN A 34 55.64 -28.68 -24.66
CA GLN A 34 55.96 -30.08 -24.44
C GLN A 34 54.99 -30.91 -25.27
N GLU A 35 55.59 -31.72 -26.12
CA GLU A 35 54.98 -32.75 -26.93
C GLU A 35 54.09 -33.63 -26.05
N SER A 36 52.77 -33.57 -26.29
CA SER A 36 51.87 -34.57 -25.74
C SER A 36 52.07 -35.85 -26.55
N HIS A 37 52.94 -36.73 -26.05
CA HIS A 37 52.86 -38.13 -26.38
C HIS A 37 51.44 -38.60 -26.10
N SER A 38 50.71 -38.98 -27.14
CA SER A 38 49.44 -39.68 -27.04
C SER A 38 49.71 -41.08 -26.47
N VAL A 39 49.74 -41.18 -25.16
CA VAL A 39 49.56 -42.44 -24.44
C VAL A 39 48.06 -42.55 -24.22
N ALA A 40 47.41 -43.53 -24.85
CA ALA A 40 46.04 -43.89 -24.51
C ALA A 40 45.98 -44.07 -22.98
N PRO A 41 45.06 -43.40 -22.25
CA PRO A 41 44.96 -43.63 -20.81
C PRO A 41 44.65 -45.11 -20.63
N THR A 42 45.55 -45.84 -19.98
CA THR A 42 45.23 -47.12 -19.37
C THR A 42 44.01 -46.86 -18.50
N ASP A 43 42.89 -47.37 -18.95
CA ASP A 43 41.61 -47.22 -18.30
C ASP A 43 41.64 -48.09 -17.05
N GLU A 44 42.08 -47.50 -15.94
CA GLU A 44 42.24 -48.16 -14.63
C GLU A 44 40.90 -48.51 -13.97
N PHE A 45 39.85 -48.79 -14.75
CA PHE A 45 38.53 -49.11 -14.23
C PHE A 45 38.54 -50.36 -13.35
N ASP A 46 39.49 -51.26 -13.60
CA ASP A 46 39.72 -52.45 -12.77
C ASP A 46 40.36 -52.14 -11.43
N SER A 47 40.98 -50.97 -11.28
CA SER A 47 41.52 -50.53 -10.00
C SER A 47 40.43 -50.07 -9.03
N ILE A 48 39.20 -49.78 -9.51
CA ILE A 48 38.10 -49.27 -8.68
C ILE A 48 37.76 -50.29 -7.58
N GLN A 49 37.82 -49.85 -6.33
CA GLN A 49 37.50 -50.67 -5.17
C GLN A 49 36.14 -50.29 -4.57
N VAL A 50 35.56 -51.22 -3.80
CA VAL A 50 34.40 -50.91 -2.97
C VAL A 50 34.80 -49.85 -1.94
N GLY A 51 34.01 -48.77 -1.85
CA GLY A 51 34.31 -47.56 -1.08
C GLY A 51 34.82 -46.40 -1.91
N ASP A 52 35.31 -46.62 -3.14
CA ASP A 52 35.72 -45.53 -4.03
C ASP A 52 34.52 -44.65 -4.40
N ARG A 53 34.71 -43.32 -4.42
CA ARG A 53 33.70 -42.39 -4.94
C ARG A 53 34.01 -42.03 -6.38
N VAL A 54 33.02 -42.22 -7.23
CA VAL A 54 33.17 -42.08 -8.68
C VAL A 54 32.08 -41.20 -9.26
N ARG A 55 32.47 -40.40 -10.26
CA ARG A 55 31.54 -39.73 -11.16
C ARG A 55 31.64 -40.41 -12.51
N VAL A 56 30.53 -40.92 -13.01
CA VAL A 56 30.47 -41.64 -14.29
C VAL A 56 29.47 -40.99 -15.21
N LYS A 57 29.80 -40.92 -16.50
CA LYS A 57 28.88 -40.51 -17.58
C LYS A 57 28.62 -41.71 -18.48
N LEU A 58 27.35 -41.96 -18.80
CA LEU A 58 26.94 -43.06 -19.67
C LEU A 58 26.99 -42.65 -21.15
N ARG A 59 27.33 -43.60 -22.03
CA ARG A 59 27.31 -43.41 -23.50
C ARG A 59 25.91 -43.09 -24.04
N ARG A 60 24.86 -43.56 -23.36
CA ARG A 60 23.45 -43.33 -23.73
C ARG A 60 22.88 -42.04 -23.13
N GLY A 61 23.70 -41.22 -22.49
CA GLY A 61 23.27 -40.06 -21.71
C GLY A 61 22.90 -40.43 -20.27
N GLY A 62 23.01 -39.45 -19.37
CA GLY A 62 22.87 -39.65 -17.92
C GLY A 62 24.21 -39.79 -17.21
N SER A 63 24.24 -39.37 -15.94
CA SER A 63 25.43 -39.41 -15.08
C SER A 63 25.08 -39.86 -13.68
N TYR A 64 25.95 -40.65 -13.07
CA TYR A 64 25.85 -41.02 -11.67
C TYR A 64 27.06 -40.49 -10.91
N GLU A 65 26.80 -39.97 -9.72
CA GLU A 65 27.82 -39.54 -8.77
C GLU A 65 27.49 -40.18 -7.43
N GLY A 66 28.45 -40.93 -6.87
CA GLY A 66 28.21 -41.65 -5.64
C GLY A 66 29.35 -42.60 -5.27
N GLU A 67 29.11 -43.39 -4.24
CA GLU A 67 30.07 -44.34 -3.67
C GLU A 67 29.87 -45.72 -4.28
N VAL A 68 30.96 -46.38 -4.67
CA VAL A 68 30.94 -47.76 -5.18
C VAL A 68 30.69 -48.71 -4.01
N VAL A 69 29.53 -49.34 -3.99
CA VAL A 69 29.14 -50.30 -2.93
C VAL A 69 29.38 -51.76 -3.32
N GLU A 70 29.65 -52.02 -4.60
CA GLU A 70 29.95 -53.35 -5.11
C GLU A 70 30.78 -53.24 -6.41
N LYS A 71 31.77 -54.12 -6.58
CA LYS A 71 32.56 -54.28 -7.82
C LYS A 71 32.57 -55.76 -8.18
N ALA A 72 32.06 -56.09 -9.37
CA ALA A 72 31.99 -57.45 -9.88
C ALA A 72 32.44 -57.47 -11.35
N GLY A 73 33.67 -57.93 -11.60
CA GLY A 73 34.30 -57.89 -12.93
C GLY A 73 34.28 -56.47 -13.52
N ASP A 74 33.77 -56.32 -14.74
CA ASP A 74 33.67 -55.03 -15.45
C ASP A 74 32.47 -54.18 -15.02
N SER A 75 31.81 -54.50 -13.91
CA SER A 75 30.63 -53.79 -13.41
C SER A 75 30.83 -53.24 -12.01
N ILE A 76 30.31 -52.03 -11.76
CA ILE A 76 30.26 -51.40 -10.42
C ILE A 76 28.83 -51.00 -10.08
N SER A 77 28.48 -51.10 -8.80
CA SER A 77 27.22 -50.59 -8.25
C SER A 77 27.50 -49.30 -7.49
N ILE A 78 26.94 -48.18 -7.95
CA ILE A 78 27.14 -46.85 -7.37
C ILE A 78 25.91 -46.47 -6.55
N LYS A 79 26.09 -46.28 -5.24
CA LYS A 79 25.08 -45.74 -4.35
C LYS A 79 25.08 -44.22 -4.46
N HIS A 80 23.98 -43.68 -4.95
CA HIS A 80 23.75 -42.25 -5.12
C HIS A 80 22.46 -41.81 -4.41
N ARG A 81 22.12 -40.52 -4.45
CA ARG A 81 21.00 -39.94 -3.68
C ARG A 81 19.61 -40.52 -3.96
N PHE A 82 19.41 -41.27 -5.03
CA PHE A 82 18.11 -41.85 -5.42
C PHE A 82 18.09 -43.39 -5.41
N GLY A 83 19.15 -44.03 -4.90
CA GLY A 83 19.27 -45.49 -4.87
C GLY A 83 20.63 -45.96 -5.35
N THR A 84 20.72 -47.26 -5.64
CA THR A 84 21.94 -47.90 -6.14
C THR A 84 21.79 -48.21 -7.63
N ALA A 85 22.72 -47.72 -8.45
CA ALA A 85 22.73 -47.95 -9.89
C ALA A 85 23.92 -48.84 -10.27
N LYS A 86 23.65 -49.96 -10.97
CA LYS A 86 24.70 -50.82 -11.54
C LYS A 86 25.09 -50.32 -12.92
N VAL A 87 26.38 -50.13 -13.15
CA VAL A 87 26.95 -49.68 -14.42
C VAL A 87 28.08 -50.59 -14.87
N ASP A 88 28.03 -51.01 -16.13
CA ASP A 88 29.10 -51.80 -16.76
C ASP A 88 30.06 -50.88 -17.49
N ARG A 89 31.35 -51.24 -17.51
CA ARG A 89 32.41 -50.47 -18.15
C ARG A 89 32.11 -50.13 -19.60
N ALA A 90 31.56 -51.08 -20.36
CA ALA A 90 31.18 -50.90 -21.76
C ALA A 90 30.17 -49.76 -21.99
N ASN A 91 29.35 -49.47 -20.98
CA ASN A 91 28.33 -48.43 -21.03
C ASN A 91 28.83 -47.05 -20.58
N LEU A 92 30.06 -46.96 -20.05
CA LEU A 92 30.66 -45.70 -19.61
C LEU A 92 31.34 -44.98 -20.77
N LEU A 93 31.03 -43.70 -20.91
CA LEU A 93 31.69 -42.76 -21.80
C LEU A 93 32.94 -42.18 -21.14
N GLU A 94 32.80 -41.69 -19.91
CA GLU A 94 33.85 -41.09 -19.08
C GLU A 94 33.61 -41.51 -17.62
N TRP A 95 34.69 -41.66 -16.86
CA TRP A 95 34.61 -41.81 -15.42
C TRP A 95 35.83 -41.18 -14.74
N GLU A 96 35.66 -40.72 -13.51
CA GLU A 96 36.72 -40.23 -12.65
C GLU A 96 36.48 -40.64 -11.20
N ARG A 97 37.56 -40.90 -10.45
CA ARG A 97 37.49 -40.89 -8.99
C ARG A 97 37.47 -39.44 -8.53
N PHE A 98 36.68 -39.14 -7.52
CA PHE A 98 36.75 -37.86 -6.85
C PHE A 98 36.75 -38.06 -5.34
N LYS A 99 37.34 -37.12 -4.62
CA LYS A 99 37.30 -37.07 -3.17
C LYS A 99 36.30 -36.00 -2.76
N THR A 100 35.51 -36.29 -1.74
CA THR A 100 34.63 -35.31 -1.10
C THR A 100 35.45 -34.23 -0.40
N ILE A 101 34.85 -33.07 -0.15
CA ILE A 101 35.53 -31.98 0.57
C ILE A 101 36.03 -32.44 1.96
N PRO A 102 35.28 -33.24 2.75
CA PRO A 102 35.80 -33.79 4.00
C PRO A 102 36.99 -34.74 3.85
N GLU A 103 37.01 -35.62 2.84
CA GLU A 103 38.16 -36.52 2.59
C GLU A 103 39.40 -35.72 2.16
N GLN A 104 39.18 -34.72 1.31
CA GLN A 104 40.20 -33.76 0.89
C GLN A 104 40.73 -32.89 2.03
N TYR A 105 39.87 -32.56 2.99
CA TYR A 105 40.21 -31.82 4.19
C TYR A 105 41.05 -32.68 5.13
N GLU A 106 40.65 -33.94 5.38
CA GLU A 106 41.37 -34.87 6.25
C GLU A 106 42.79 -35.15 5.76
N GLU A 107 42.99 -35.35 4.46
CA GLU A 107 44.33 -35.54 3.89
C GLU A 107 45.22 -34.30 4.06
N ARG A 108 44.66 -33.10 3.85
CA ARG A 108 45.39 -31.85 4.08
C ARG A 108 45.65 -31.61 5.56
N ALA A 109 44.71 -31.99 6.44
CA ALA A 109 44.84 -31.93 7.89
C ALA A 109 45.98 -32.83 8.42
N GLN A 110 46.17 -34.02 7.83
CA GLN A 110 47.29 -34.91 8.18
C GLN A 110 48.66 -34.33 7.80
N LEU A 111 48.69 -33.44 6.80
CA LEU A 111 49.90 -32.76 6.35
C LEU A 111 50.17 -31.46 7.13
N ALA A 112 49.15 -30.90 7.78
CA ALA A 112 49.27 -29.68 8.58
C ALA A 112 49.99 -29.96 9.91
N LYS A 113 51.18 -29.35 10.08
CA LYS A 113 52.04 -29.58 11.25
C LYS A 113 52.29 -28.33 12.08
N SER A 114 52.23 -27.16 11.45
CA SER A 114 52.38 -25.86 12.08
C SER A 114 51.05 -25.13 12.17
N ALA A 115 50.98 -24.11 13.04
CA ALA A 115 49.80 -23.27 13.15
C ALA A 115 49.44 -22.56 11.83
N GLU A 116 50.44 -22.23 11.00
CA GLU A 116 50.21 -21.64 9.66
C GLU A 116 49.62 -22.65 8.68
N ASP A 117 50.06 -23.91 8.71
CA ASP A 117 49.47 -24.95 7.84
C ASP A 117 47.98 -25.18 8.16
N TRP A 118 47.62 -25.08 9.45
CA TRP A 118 46.23 -25.13 9.89
C TRP A 118 45.44 -23.87 9.48
N CYS A 119 46.07 -22.70 9.43
CA CYS A 119 45.44 -21.50 8.85
C CYS A 119 45.19 -21.63 7.35
N ASP A 120 46.17 -22.11 6.60
CA ASP A 120 46.04 -22.35 5.15
C ASP A 120 44.94 -23.38 4.85
N LEU A 121 44.82 -24.42 5.69
CA LEU A 121 43.73 -25.39 5.59
C LEU A 121 42.37 -24.76 5.89
N GLY A 122 42.30 -23.88 6.88
CA GLY A 122 41.08 -23.15 7.22
C GLY A 122 40.62 -22.23 6.08
N ASP A 123 41.55 -21.49 5.48
CA ASP A 123 41.28 -20.60 4.35
C ASP A 123 40.81 -21.40 3.12
N TRP A 124 41.46 -22.53 2.82
CA TRP A 124 41.02 -23.45 1.77
C TRP A 124 39.62 -24.00 2.04
N ALA A 125 39.30 -24.42 3.27
CA ALA A 125 37.97 -24.91 3.61
C ALA A 125 36.90 -23.82 3.47
N LEU A 126 37.23 -22.56 3.78
CA LEU A 126 36.36 -21.41 3.56
C LEU A 126 36.09 -21.19 2.07
N GLU A 127 37.11 -21.28 1.21
CA GLU A 127 36.97 -21.20 -0.25
C GLU A 127 36.04 -22.30 -0.81
N GLN A 128 36.03 -23.49 -0.19
CA GLN A 128 35.12 -24.60 -0.54
C GLN A 128 33.70 -24.44 0.07
N GLN A 129 33.40 -23.30 0.70
CA GLN A 129 32.13 -23.01 1.38
C GLN A 129 31.84 -23.88 2.62
N GLU A 130 32.85 -24.55 3.19
CA GLU A 130 32.73 -25.40 4.37
C GLU A 130 33.13 -24.65 5.65
N GLN A 131 32.25 -23.75 6.11
CA GLN A 131 32.54 -22.86 7.25
C GLN A 131 32.83 -23.60 8.56
N SER A 132 32.24 -24.78 8.77
CA SER A 132 32.48 -25.57 9.99
C SER A 132 33.91 -26.10 10.03
N LEU A 133 34.41 -26.61 8.91
CA LEU A 133 35.77 -27.15 8.80
C LEU A 133 36.80 -26.02 8.84
N ALA A 134 36.50 -24.87 8.22
CA ALA A 134 37.35 -23.68 8.30
C ALA A 134 37.56 -23.22 9.74
N ARG A 135 36.46 -23.10 10.51
CA ARG A 135 36.52 -22.74 11.94
C ARG A 135 37.27 -23.75 12.79
N GLU A 136 37.08 -25.06 12.54
CA GLU A 136 37.82 -26.11 13.26
C GLU A 136 39.33 -26.01 13.00
N SER A 137 39.73 -25.77 11.75
CA SER A 137 41.13 -25.58 11.37
C SER A 137 41.77 -24.36 12.05
N TRP A 138 41.12 -23.20 12.03
CA TRP A 138 41.64 -22.03 12.73
C TRP A 138 41.66 -22.22 14.25
N ARG A 139 40.71 -22.98 14.83
CA ARG A 139 40.77 -23.37 16.26
C ARG A 139 42.02 -24.20 16.56
N LYS A 140 42.31 -25.24 15.77
CA LYS A 140 43.54 -26.03 15.91
C LYS A 140 44.81 -25.19 15.73
N ALA A 141 44.81 -24.21 14.82
CA ALA A 141 45.90 -23.26 14.69
C ALA A 141 46.13 -22.46 15.99
N THR A 142 45.06 -22.02 16.66
CA THR A 142 45.15 -21.33 17.96
C THR A 142 45.55 -22.24 19.13
N GLU A 143 45.30 -23.55 19.07
CA GLU A 143 45.79 -24.50 20.08
C GLU A 143 47.32 -24.64 20.01
N ILE A 144 47.88 -24.64 18.80
CA ILE A 144 49.33 -24.73 18.56
C ILE A 144 50.02 -23.39 18.85
N SER A 145 49.42 -22.28 18.42
CA SER A 145 49.95 -20.93 18.65
C SER A 145 48.83 -20.01 19.15
N PRO A 146 48.66 -19.89 20.48
CA PRO A 146 47.55 -19.15 21.10
C PRO A 146 47.38 -17.70 20.66
N GLY A 147 48.47 -17.02 20.29
CA GLY A 147 48.46 -15.63 19.82
C GLY A 147 48.56 -15.46 18.30
N LEU A 148 48.35 -16.51 17.50
CA LEU A 148 48.45 -16.40 16.05
C LEU A 148 47.35 -15.47 15.50
N LYS A 149 47.74 -14.24 15.17
CA LYS A 149 46.83 -13.17 14.73
C LYS A 149 45.94 -13.60 13.56
N ARG A 150 46.49 -14.30 12.56
CA ARG A 150 45.74 -14.77 11.39
C ARG A 150 44.58 -15.71 11.76
N ALA A 151 44.82 -16.68 12.64
CA ALA A 151 43.79 -17.61 13.10
C ALA A 151 42.72 -16.90 13.96
N ARG A 152 43.16 -15.99 14.84
CA ARG A 152 42.26 -15.22 15.72
C ARG A 152 41.37 -14.27 14.93
N ASP A 153 41.95 -13.55 13.96
CA ASP A 153 41.22 -12.67 13.04
C ASP A 153 40.16 -13.47 12.25
N ALA A 154 40.52 -14.66 11.74
CA ALA A 154 39.60 -15.52 10.99
C ALA A 154 38.47 -16.11 11.87
N LEU A 155 38.71 -16.31 13.16
CA LEU A 155 37.71 -16.69 14.15
C LEU A 155 36.84 -15.51 14.62
N GLY A 156 37.19 -14.27 14.26
CA GLY A 156 36.50 -13.06 14.72
C GLY A 156 36.74 -12.77 16.21
N GLU A 157 37.89 -13.18 16.74
CA GLU A 157 38.27 -13.01 18.15
C GLU A 157 39.25 -11.84 18.30
N ILE A 158 39.12 -11.12 19.41
CA ILE A 158 40.03 -10.05 19.79
C ILE A 158 40.60 -10.29 21.19
N GLU A 159 41.80 -9.77 21.43
CA GLU A 159 42.42 -9.82 22.76
C GLU A 159 41.88 -8.67 23.61
N TYR A 160 41.21 -9.01 24.72
CA TYR A 160 40.71 -8.06 25.70
C TYR A 160 41.07 -8.54 27.12
N GLU A 161 41.71 -7.67 27.91
CA GLU A 161 42.23 -7.98 29.26
C GLU A 161 43.08 -9.27 29.33
N GLY A 162 43.89 -9.52 28.29
CA GLY A 162 44.80 -10.68 28.23
C GLY A 162 44.09 -12.01 27.92
N ARG A 163 42.83 -11.98 27.47
CA ARG A 163 42.09 -13.16 26.99
C ARG A 163 41.58 -12.92 25.57
N TRP A 164 41.67 -13.96 24.74
CA TRP A 164 41.05 -13.97 23.42
C TRP A 164 39.59 -14.37 23.54
N MET A 165 38.68 -13.53 23.06
CA MET A 165 37.25 -13.78 23.07
C MET A 165 36.59 -13.24 21.80
N PRO A 166 35.40 -13.74 21.41
CA PRO A 166 34.66 -13.21 20.27
C PRO A 166 34.45 -11.70 20.38
N LEU A 167 34.47 -11.01 19.23
CA LEU A 167 34.29 -9.55 19.17
C LEU A 167 33.07 -9.06 19.96
N GLU A 168 31.93 -9.74 19.84
CA GLU A 168 30.70 -9.40 20.56
C GLU A 168 30.85 -9.54 22.08
N GLU A 169 31.52 -10.58 22.56
CA GLU A 169 31.79 -10.78 23.99
C GLU A 169 32.79 -9.74 24.53
N ALA A 170 33.83 -9.42 23.76
CA ALA A 170 34.80 -8.39 24.12
C ALA A 170 34.19 -6.99 24.16
N MET A 171 33.31 -6.66 23.20
CA MET A 171 32.60 -5.39 23.18
C MET A 171 31.55 -5.31 24.30
N GLY A 172 30.83 -6.41 24.57
CA GLY A 172 29.94 -6.51 25.73
C GLY A 172 30.69 -6.35 27.06
N ALA A 173 31.89 -6.93 27.21
CA ALA A 173 32.76 -6.73 28.37
C ALA A 173 33.29 -5.29 28.52
N GLN A 174 33.32 -4.52 27.43
CA GLN A 174 33.58 -3.07 27.44
C GLN A 174 32.33 -2.23 27.71
N GLY A 175 31.18 -2.86 27.97
CA GLY A 175 29.90 -2.17 28.16
C GLY A 175 29.35 -1.56 26.87
N LYS A 176 29.67 -2.13 25.71
CA LYS A 176 29.21 -1.68 24.40
C LYS A 176 28.27 -2.69 23.75
N GLU A 177 27.31 -2.18 23.00
CA GLU A 177 26.32 -2.94 22.26
C GLU A 177 26.32 -2.49 20.79
N LEU A 178 25.97 -3.40 19.89
CA LEU A 178 25.96 -3.12 18.46
C LEU A 178 24.69 -2.34 18.08
N TYR A 179 24.84 -1.08 17.67
CA TYR A 179 23.75 -0.21 17.23
C TYR A 179 24.12 0.50 15.93
N GLY A 180 23.26 0.41 14.91
CA GLY A 180 23.51 1.05 13.60
C GLY A 180 24.75 0.54 12.84
N GLY A 181 25.31 -0.62 13.22
CA GLY A 181 26.57 -1.14 12.67
C GLY A 181 27.83 -0.69 13.42
N GLU A 182 27.67 0.09 14.50
CA GLU A 182 28.75 0.58 15.36
C GLU A 182 28.61 -0.01 16.78
N TRP A 183 29.73 -0.27 17.47
CA TRP A 183 29.72 -0.69 18.88
C TRP A 183 29.71 0.55 19.78
N LEU A 184 28.59 0.81 20.43
CA LEU A 184 28.31 2.01 21.21
C LEU A 184 27.96 1.63 22.66
N THR A 185 28.31 2.47 23.63
CA THR A 185 27.83 2.33 25.01
C THR A 185 26.32 2.64 25.09
N PRO A 186 25.60 2.17 26.13
CA PRO A 186 24.18 2.48 26.30
C PRO A 186 23.87 3.99 26.23
N ASP A 187 24.71 4.84 26.82
CA ASP A 187 24.53 6.30 26.77
C ASP A 187 24.74 6.86 25.35
N GLU A 188 25.70 6.35 24.59
CA GLU A 188 25.91 6.73 23.18
C GLU A 188 24.77 6.24 22.28
N ILE A 189 24.18 5.08 22.58
CA ILE A 189 22.99 4.57 21.89
C ILE A 189 21.80 5.49 22.15
N VAL A 190 21.57 5.87 23.41
CA VAL A 190 20.50 6.83 23.77
C VAL A 190 20.73 8.17 23.06
N ALA A 191 21.94 8.71 23.09
CA ALA A 191 22.26 9.96 22.40
C ALA A 191 22.05 9.87 20.88
N ARG A 192 22.46 8.76 20.26
CA ARG A 192 22.22 8.53 18.82
C ARG A 192 20.74 8.39 18.49
N GLN A 193 19.99 7.68 19.32
CA GLN A 193 18.54 7.57 19.20
C GLN A 193 17.85 8.93 19.33
N GLU A 194 18.29 9.78 20.26
CA GLU A 194 17.81 11.15 20.43
C GLU A 194 18.14 12.03 19.21
N GLU A 195 19.36 11.93 18.68
CA GLU A 195 19.79 12.65 17.47
C GLU A 195 18.97 12.22 16.25
N GLU A 196 18.84 10.91 16.00
CA GLU A 196 18.02 10.36 14.92
C GLU A 196 16.54 10.74 15.07
N SER A 197 16.01 10.69 16.29
CA SER A 197 14.66 11.13 16.65
C SER A 197 14.46 12.62 16.35
N THR A 198 15.44 13.46 16.71
CA THR A 198 15.40 14.91 16.47
C THR A 198 15.49 15.23 14.98
N ALA A 199 16.34 14.53 14.23
CA ALA A 199 16.45 14.69 12.78
C ALA A 199 15.16 14.27 12.05
N LYS A 200 14.57 13.13 12.44
CA LYS A 200 13.26 12.68 11.94
C LYS A 200 12.17 13.71 12.26
N ARG A 201 12.16 14.27 13.47
CA ARG A 201 11.22 15.34 13.86
C ARG A 201 11.39 16.61 13.04
N ALA A 202 12.63 17.06 12.82
CA ALA A 202 12.90 18.25 12.01
C ALA A 202 12.43 18.05 10.56
N GLN A 203 12.63 16.84 10.02
CA GLN A 203 12.14 16.46 8.70
C GLN A 203 10.60 16.43 8.65
N SER A 204 9.94 15.88 9.66
CA SER A 204 8.48 15.75 9.75
C SER A 204 7.74 17.05 10.05
N LEU A 205 8.47 18.12 10.41
CA LEU A 205 7.92 19.47 10.61
C LEU A 205 8.18 20.40 9.42
N LYS A 206 8.80 19.91 8.34
CA LYS A 206 9.12 20.74 7.17
C LYS A 206 7.82 21.21 6.50
N GLY A 207 7.73 22.50 6.15
CA GLY A 207 6.52 23.07 5.51
C GLY A 207 5.33 23.30 6.45
N ARG A 208 5.39 22.84 7.71
CA ARG A 208 4.37 23.09 8.75
C ARG A 208 4.04 24.58 8.88
N ASP A 209 5.05 25.44 8.96
CA ASP A 209 4.83 26.88 9.18
C ASP A 209 4.09 27.54 8.01
N ALA A 210 4.42 27.18 6.77
CA ALA A 210 3.73 27.69 5.59
C ALA A 210 2.26 27.29 5.59
N TYR A 211 1.98 26.02 5.90
CA TYR A 211 0.60 25.52 6.00
C TYR A 211 -0.16 26.15 7.17
N ILE A 212 0.51 26.43 8.31
CA ILE A 212 -0.10 27.18 9.42
C ILE A 212 -0.51 28.59 8.99
N GLU A 213 0.28 29.27 8.15
CA GLU A 213 -0.11 30.57 7.60
C GLU A 213 -1.35 30.47 6.69
N GLU A 214 -1.43 29.42 5.86
CA GLU A 214 -2.61 29.13 5.04
C GLU A 214 -3.88 28.95 5.87
N LEU A 215 -3.76 28.23 6.99
CA LEU A 215 -4.85 27.94 7.91
C LEU A 215 -5.23 29.12 8.80
N ARG A 216 -4.27 29.98 9.18
CA ARG A 216 -4.56 31.20 9.94
C ARG A 216 -5.54 32.08 9.16
N GLY A 217 -5.33 32.15 7.86
CA GLY A 217 -6.15 32.95 6.97
C GLY A 217 -6.03 34.45 7.24
N ARG A 218 -6.90 35.19 6.56
CA ARG A 218 -6.99 36.64 6.53
C ARG A 218 -8.41 37.05 6.95
N ASP A 219 -8.56 38.29 7.39
CA ASP A 219 -9.87 38.83 7.74
C ASP A 219 -10.76 38.94 6.50
N TRP A 220 -11.97 38.39 6.57
CA TRP A 220 -12.99 38.45 5.52
C TRP A 220 -13.26 39.87 5.03
N ALA A 221 -13.17 40.89 5.89
CA ALA A 221 -13.35 42.29 5.50
C ALA A 221 -12.28 42.81 4.52
N THR A 222 -11.14 42.12 4.43
CA THR A 222 -10.00 42.48 3.56
C THR A 222 -9.93 41.64 2.29
N ILE A 223 -10.84 40.69 2.11
CA ILE A 223 -10.78 39.74 0.99
C ILE A 223 -11.34 40.38 -0.28
N GLU A 224 -10.47 40.56 -1.27
CA GLU A 224 -10.88 40.88 -2.63
C GLU A 224 -11.23 39.58 -3.39
N PRO A 225 -12.43 39.45 -3.97
CA PRO A 225 -12.82 38.25 -4.68
C PRO A 225 -12.10 38.12 -6.02
N ILE A 226 -11.82 36.87 -6.41
CA ILE A 226 -11.35 36.55 -7.77
C ILE A 226 -12.56 36.31 -8.66
N ILE A 227 -12.72 37.17 -9.66
CA ILE A 227 -13.81 37.06 -10.64
C ILE A 227 -13.30 36.28 -11.86
N THR A 228 -13.97 35.17 -12.16
CA THR A 228 -13.70 34.30 -13.30
C THR A 228 -14.90 34.33 -14.28
N PRO A 229 -14.85 33.66 -15.44
CA PRO A 229 -16.01 33.60 -16.33
C PRO A 229 -17.30 33.08 -15.64
N HIS A 230 -17.20 32.05 -14.79
CA HIS A 230 -18.37 31.37 -14.21
C HIS A 230 -18.51 31.53 -12.70
N TYR A 231 -17.48 32.02 -12.00
CA TYR A 231 -17.47 32.11 -10.54
C TYR A 231 -16.98 33.45 -10.00
N VAL A 232 -17.43 33.77 -8.78
CA VAL A 232 -16.81 34.78 -7.90
C VAL A 232 -16.26 34.05 -6.68
N ILE A 233 -14.94 34.01 -6.54
CA ILE A 233 -14.26 33.22 -5.51
C ILE A 233 -13.88 34.13 -4.35
N TYR A 234 -14.44 33.84 -3.18
CA TYR A 234 -14.11 34.44 -1.90
C TYR A 234 -13.32 33.41 -1.09
N CYS A 235 -12.03 33.65 -0.86
CA CYS A 235 -11.20 32.74 -0.09
C CYS A 235 -10.35 33.51 0.91
N ASN A 236 -10.54 33.23 2.20
CA ASN A 236 -9.80 33.91 3.25
C ASN A 236 -8.54 33.15 3.70
N SER A 237 -8.11 32.09 3.00
CA SER A 237 -6.74 31.57 3.10
C SER A 237 -5.74 32.53 2.40
N THR A 238 -4.63 32.02 1.87
CA THR A 238 -3.67 32.80 1.07
C THR A 238 -4.24 33.20 -0.29
N GLU A 239 -3.65 34.23 -0.90
CA GLU A 239 -3.99 34.62 -2.29
C GLU A 239 -3.64 33.51 -3.29
N GLU A 240 -2.58 32.74 -3.01
CA GLU A 240 -2.20 31.58 -3.83
C GLU A 240 -3.30 30.51 -3.80
N ASN A 241 -3.83 30.17 -2.61
CA ASN A 241 -4.94 29.24 -2.46
C ASN A 241 -6.21 29.76 -3.14
N ALA A 242 -6.51 31.06 -3.02
CA ALA A 242 -7.64 31.66 -3.74
C ALA A 242 -7.52 31.48 -5.27
N ARG A 243 -6.32 31.75 -5.84
CA ARG A 243 -6.04 31.55 -7.27
C ARG A 243 -6.11 30.07 -7.65
N TYR A 244 -5.57 29.19 -6.82
CA TYR A 244 -5.63 27.75 -7.02
C TYR A 244 -7.08 27.27 -7.14
N TYR A 245 -7.93 27.60 -6.17
CA TYR A 245 -9.33 27.18 -6.20
C TYR A 245 -10.13 27.83 -7.33
N SER A 246 -9.79 29.06 -7.74
CA SER A 246 -10.39 29.68 -8.93
C SER A 246 -10.12 28.88 -10.21
N ASP A 247 -8.89 28.35 -10.37
CA ASP A 247 -8.52 27.51 -11.50
C ASP A 247 -9.23 26.14 -11.42
N VAL A 248 -9.38 25.58 -10.22
CA VAL A 248 -10.11 24.31 -9.97
C VAL A 248 -11.58 24.45 -10.35
N MET A 249 -12.30 25.45 -9.84
CA MET A 249 -13.73 25.65 -10.13
C MET A 249 -13.98 25.83 -11.63
N GLU A 250 -13.14 26.60 -12.31
CA GLU A 250 -13.22 26.76 -13.76
C GLU A 250 -12.89 25.45 -14.52
N SER A 251 -12.01 24.61 -13.97
CA SER A 251 -11.71 23.30 -14.55
C SER A 251 -12.87 22.31 -14.37
N LEU A 252 -13.52 22.33 -13.20
CA LEU A 252 -14.74 21.57 -12.93
C LEU A 252 -15.86 21.99 -13.88
N TYR A 253 -16.12 23.28 -14.03
CA TYR A 253 -17.12 23.80 -14.96
C TYR A 253 -16.89 23.29 -16.38
N ARG A 254 -15.65 23.38 -16.89
CA ARG A 254 -15.29 22.89 -18.22
C ARG A 254 -15.45 21.38 -18.37
N ALA A 255 -15.22 20.60 -17.32
CA ALA A 255 -15.39 19.16 -17.36
C ALA A 255 -16.87 18.81 -17.38
N TYR A 256 -17.68 19.45 -16.53
CA TYR A 256 -19.12 19.23 -16.46
C TYR A 256 -19.83 19.66 -17.75
N ASP A 257 -19.51 20.84 -18.30
CA ASP A 257 -20.06 21.34 -19.59
C ASP A 257 -19.79 20.38 -20.77
N LYS A 258 -18.71 19.59 -20.70
CA LYS A 258 -18.42 18.55 -21.72
C LYS A 258 -19.28 17.30 -21.55
N VAL A 259 -19.56 16.88 -20.32
CA VAL A 259 -20.31 15.64 -20.03
C VAL A 259 -21.81 15.84 -20.19
N PHE A 260 -22.33 17.00 -19.78
CA PHE A 260 -23.70 17.40 -20.05
C PHE A 260 -23.84 17.86 -21.52
N ILE A 261 -23.69 16.93 -22.46
CA ILE A 261 -23.78 17.16 -23.91
C ILE A 261 -25.17 17.72 -24.25
N GLU A 262 -25.24 18.53 -25.32
CA GLU A 262 -26.43 19.22 -25.85
C GLU A 262 -27.73 18.37 -25.93
N ARG A 263 -27.61 17.04 -26.02
CA ARG A 263 -28.73 16.07 -25.96
C ARG A 263 -29.47 16.06 -24.62
N PHE A 264 -28.74 16.18 -23.51
CA PHE A 264 -29.30 16.38 -22.16
C PHE A 264 -29.32 17.87 -21.78
N TRP A 265 -28.74 18.75 -22.61
CA TRP A 265 -28.46 20.15 -22.28
C TRP A 265 -28.86 21.12 -23.41
N PRO A 266 -30.12 21.57 -23.50
CA PRO A 266 -30.49 22.60 -24.48
C PRO A 266 -29.75 23.91 -24.18
N ARG A 267 -28.93 24.40 -25.14
CA ARG A 267 -28.03 25.59 -25.05
C ARG A 267 -28.64 26.92 -24.62
N LYS A 268 -29.93 26.99 -24.25
CA LYS A 268 -30.63 28.21 -23.83
C LYS A 268 -30.19 28.76 -22.46
N PHE A 269 -29.36 28.04 -21.70
CA PHE A 269 -28.92 28.43 -20.35
C PHE A 269 -27.49 29.02 -20.26
N LYS A 270 -26.83 29.33 -21.38
CA LYS A 270 -25.47 29.93 -21.45
C LYS A 270 -25.36 31.38 -20.89
N ARG A 271 -26.30 31.81 -20.05
CA ARG A 271 -26.31 33.12 -19.37
C ARG A 271 -26.63 32.99 -17.88
N ALA A 272 -26.32 31.85 -17.27
CA ALA A 272 -26.41 31.72 -15.82
C ALA A 272 -25.54 32.80 -15.15
N PRO A 273 -26.01 33.41 -14.06
CA PRO A 273 -25.17 34.30 -13.27
C PRO A 273 -23.94 33.53 -12.76
N ARG A 274 -22.88 34.28 -12.43
CA ARG A 274 -21.72 33.67 -11.75
C ARG A 274 -22.18 33.13 -10.41
N SER A 275 -21.70 31.95 -10.06
CA SER A 275 -21.92 31.37 -8.73
C SER A 275 -20.87 31.90 -7.76
N ASP A 276 -21.30 32.26 -6.56
CA ASP A 276 -20.40 32.64 -5.49
C ASP A 276 -19.81 31.36 -4.86
N VAL A 277 -18.51 31.38 -4.57
CA VAL A 277 -17.81 30.29 -3.90
C VAL A 277 -17.07 30.85 -2.69
N TYR A 278 -17.42 30.38 -1.50
CA TYR A 278 -16.81 30.78 -0.24
C TYR A 278 -15.92 29.65 0.28
N ILE A 279 -14.63 29.94 0.46
CA ILE A 279 -13.63 29.00 0.94
C ILE A 279 -12.97 29.56 2.20
N HIS A 280 -13.34 28.98 3.34
CA HIS A 280 -12.77 29.35 4.63
C HIS A 280 -11.34 28.81 4.76
N ALA A 281 -10.48 29.50 5.50
CA ALA A 281 -9.08 29.13 5.66
C ALA A 281 -8.89 27.79 6.39
N ASN A 282 -9.86 27.42 7.22
CA ASN A 282 -9.88 26.15 7.94
C ASN A 282 -11.32 25.78 8.34
N HIS A 283 -11.50 24.56 8.82
CA HIS A 283 -12.80 24.03 9.22
C HIS A 283 -13.44 24.77 10.40
N GLN A 284 -12.66 25.23 11.39
CA GLN A 284 -13.20 25.96 12.54
C GLN A 284 -13.85 27.28 12.09
N GLN A 285 -13.19 28.06 11.24
CA GLN A 285 -13.75 29.28 10.69
C GLN A 285 -14.99 29.03 9.83
N PHE A 286 -15.04 27.89 9.13
CA PHE A 286 -16.24 27.45 8.41
C PHE A 286 -17.40 27.16 9.37
N MET A 287 -17.16 26.42 10.45
CA MET A 287 -18.18 26.12 11.46
C MET A 287 -18.67 27.40 12.14
N ASP A 288 -17.76 28.30 12.53
CA ASP A 288 -18.07 29.57 13.19
C ASP A 288 -18.95 30.47 12.30
N TRP A 289 -18.68 30.50 11.00
CA TRP A 289 -19.44 31.31 10.04
C TRP A 289 -20.79 30.70 9.69
N THR A 290 -20.83 29.37 9.50
CA THR A 290 -22.00 28.69 8.93
C THR A 290 -22.96 28.13 9.99
N GLY A 291 -22.47 27.92 11.21
CA GLY A 291 -23.19 27.23 12.28
C GLY A 291 -23.32 25.72 12.07
N ASN A 292 -22.66 25.17 11.04
CA ASN A 292 -22.69 23.73 10.77
C ASN A 292 -21.81 22.94 11.75
N GLY A 293 -22.15 21.65 11.91
CA GLY A 293 -21.41 20.74 12.78
C GLY A 293 -20.13 20.17 12.15
N PRO A 294 -19.30 19.46 12.94
CA PRO A 294 -17.94 19.05 12.57
C PRO A 294 -17.83 17.95 11.50
N ASN A 295 -18.96 17.45 10.99
CA ASN A 295 -18.98 16.40 9.96
C ASN A 295 -19.36 16.95 8.57
N ILE A 296 -19.54 18.26 8.44
CA ILE A 296 -19.94 18.90 7.18
C ILE A 296 -18.70 19.47 6.51
N GLY A 297 -18.35 18.95 5.33
CA GLY A 297 -17.19 19.44 4.60
C GLY A 297 -17.43 20.71 3.78
N GLY A 298 -18.68 20.87 3.32
CA GLY A 298 -19.17 21.99 2.55
C GLY A 298 -20.67 21.82 2.31
N PHE A 299 -21.26 22.79 1.62
CA PHE A 299 -22.64 22.69 1.16
C PHE A 299 -22.89 23.64 -0.02
N TYR A 300 -23.82 23.25 -0.88
CA TYR A 300 -24.49 24.13 -1.82
C TYR A 300 -25.78 24.69 -1.24
N ASN A 301 -25.92 26.01 -1.24
CA ASN A 301 -27.15 26.67 -0.78
C ASN A 301 -28.14 26.83 -1.95
N LEU A 302 -29.27 26.14 -1.91
CA LEU A 302 -30.30 26.23 -2.95
C LEU A 302 -30.88 27.64 -3.16
N LEU A 303 -31.01 28.44 -2.09
CA LEU A 303 -31.64 29.76 -2.15
C LEU A 303 -30.67 30.84 -2.61
N ARG A 304 -29.44 30.82 -2.08
CA ARG A 304 -28.38 31.78 -2.43
C ARG A 304 -27.62 31.38 -3.69
N GLN A 305 -27.71 30.11 -4.09
CA GLN A 305 -26.99 29.51 -5.20
C GLN A 305 -25.47 29.66 -5.08
N ASP A 306 -24.95 29.50 -3.85
CA ASP A 306 -23.53 29.56 -3.54
C ASP A 306 -22.99 28.21 -3.07
N VAL A 307 -21.70 28.00 -3.30
CA VAL A 307 -20.94 26.87 -2.78
C VAL A 307 -20.10 27.36 -1.61
N THR A 308 -20.19 26.71 -0.46
CA THR A 308 -19.37 27.04 0.72
C THR A 308 -18.58 25.82 1.17
N GLY A 309 -17.28 25.97 1.39
CA GLY A 309 -16.40 24.93 1.93
C GLY A 309 -15.19 25.54 2.64
N TYR A 310 -14.15 24.74 2.90
CA TYR A 310 -12.92 25.22 3.53
C TYR A 310 -11.67 24.58 2.94
N HIS A 311 -10.53 25.26 3.09
CA HIS A 311 -9.20 24.79 2.75
C HIS A 311 -8.73 23.75 3.77
N GLY A 312 -8.50 22.51 3.33
CA GLY A 312 -8.07 21.41 4.19
C GLY A 312 -8.27 20.02 3.57
N SER A 313 -8.20 19.00 4.43
CA SER A 313 -8.38 17.59 4.04
C SER A 313 -9.67 17.00 4.62
N PHE A 314 -10.21 15.96 3.98
CA PHE A 314 -11.51 15.34 4.28
C PHE A 314 -11.37 13.81 4.22
N GLY A 315 -11.84 13.06 5.22
CA GLY A 315 -11.69 11.59 5.22
C GLY A 315 -10.24 11.10 5.02
N SER A 316 -10.09 9.91 4.45
CA SER A 316 -8.77 9.28 4.26
C SER A 316 -7.94 10.02 3.23
N THR A 317 -8.51 10.29 2.06
CA THR A 317 -7.84 10.89 0.89
C THR A 317 -8.42 12.23 0.45
N GLY A 318 -9.63 12.57 0.90
CA GLY A 318 -10.36 13.68 0.34
C GLY A 318 -9.77 15.06 0.63
N SER A 319 -10.18 16.01 -0.21
CA SER A 319 -9.60 17.35 -0.33
C SER A 319 -10.70 18.40 -0.55
N THR A 320 -10.34 19.68 -0.38
CA THR A 320 -11.26 20.79 -0.68
C THR A 320 -11.77 20.72 -2.11
N GLU A 321 -10.95 20.27 -3.04
CA GLU A 321 -11.28 20.10 -4.45
C GLU A 321 -12.42 19.11 -4.64
N GLU A 322 -12.40 17.97 -3.94
CA GLU A 322 -13.47 16.98 -3.99
C GLU A 322 -14.78 17.55 -3.42
N VAL A 323 -14.72 18.26 -2.29
CA VAL A 323 -15.89 18.95 -1.74
C VAL A 323 -16.44 19.97 -2.73
N LEU A 324 -15.57 20.82 -3.29
CA LEU A 324 -15.97 21.81 -4.29
C LEU A 324 -16.54 21.16 -5.55
N ALA A 325 -16.08 19.97 -5.92
CA ALA A 325 -16.60 19.20 -7.05
C ALA A 325 -17.97 18.59 -6.74
N HIS A 326 -18.15 18.02 -5.54
CA HIS A 326 -19.43 17.51 -5.06
C HIS A 326 -20.47 18.63 -4.97
N GLU A 327 -20.17 19.69 -4.22
CA GLU A 327 -21.08 20.84 -4.05
C GLU A 327 -21.28 21.64 -5.34
N GLY A 328 -20.23 21.77 -6.16
CA GLY A 328 -20.30 22.36 -7.49
C GLY A 328 -21.21 21.56 -8.45
N THR A 329 -21.38 20.26 -8.22
CA THR A 329 -22.36 19.46 -8.97
C THR A 329 -23.79 19.91 -8.66
N HIS A 330 -24.12 20.21 -7.41
CA HIS A 330 -25.45 20.70 -7.03
C HIS A 330 -25.78 22.04 -7.68
N GLN A 331 -24.80 22.93 -7.83
CA GLN A 331 -24.96 24.14 -8.65
C GLN A 331 -25.36 23.79 -10.09
N PHE A 332 -24.64 22.84 -10.72
CA PHE A 332 -24.97 22.40 -12.08
C PHE A 332 -26.36 21.77 -12.17
N GLN A 333 -26.72 20.93 -11.19
CA GLN A 333 -28.07 20.37 -11.13
C GLN A 333 -29.12 21.48 -11.01
N GLY A 334 -28.88 22.52 -10.22
CA GLY A 334 -29.75 23.70 -10.12
C GLY A 334 -29.88 24.51 -11.42
N MET A 335 -28.90 24.40 -12.33
CA MET A 335 -28.98 24.97 -13.68
C MET A 335 -29.73 24.05 -14.67
N ILE A 336 -29.72 22.73 -14.46
CA ILE A 336 -30.26 21.73 -15.38
C ILE A 336 -31.73 21.44 -15.11
N PHE A 337 -32.06 21.18 -13.85
CA PHE A 337 -33.36 20.71 -13.44
C PHE A 337 -34.26 21.88 -13.06
N LYS A 338 -35.56 21.76 -13.32
CA LYS A 338 -36.53 22.82 -12.98
C LYS A 338 -36.55 23.11 -11.48
N SER A 339 -36.41 22.06 -10.67
CA SER A 339 -36.36 22.14 -9.22
C SER A 339 -35.64 20.90 -8.66
N LEU A 340 -34.66 21.13 -7.78
CA LEU A 340 -33.96 20.05 -7.08
C LEU A 340 -34.84 19.34 -6.05
N GLN A 341 -35.84 20.03 -5.51
CA GLN A 341 -36.80 19.44 -4.55
C GLN A 341 -37.74 18.42 -5.20
N SER A 342 -37.85 18.45 -6.53
CA SER A 342 -38.65 17.50 -7.30
C SER A 342 -37.92 16.20 -7.57
N LEU A 343 -36.59 16.17 -7.38
CA LEU A 343 -35.77 15.00 -7.66
C LEU A 343 -35.70 14.07 -6.45
N PRO A 344 -35.67 12.75 -6.66
CA PRO A 344 -35.29 11.82 -5.61
C PRO A 344 -33.89 12.12 -5.09
N ILE A 345 -33.69 12.05 -3.77
CA ILE A 345 -32.41 12.42 -3.15
C ILE A 345 -31.24 11.55 -3.63
N TRP A 346 -31.48 10.27 -3.94
CA TRP A 346 -30.46 9.39 -4.50
C TRP A 346 -29.95 9.88 -5.87
N THR A 347 -30.80 10.52 -6.67
CA THR A 347 -30.40 11.14 -7.95
C THR A 347 -29.52 12.35 -7.70
N VAL A 348 -29.89 13.20 -6.74
CA VAL A 348 -29.16 14.43 -6.41
C VAL A 348 -27.77 14.11 -5.88
N GLU A 349 -27.69 13.28 -4.85
CA GLU A 349 -26.42 12.94 -4.20
C GLU A 349 -25.61 11.94 -5.03
N GLY A 350 -26.25 10.99 -5.72
CA GLY A 350 -25.55 10.01 -6.57
C GLY A 350 -24.80 10.66 -7.73
N LEU A 351 -25.41 11.67 -8.37
CA LEU A 351 -24.72 12.48 -9.36
C LEU A 351 -23.59 13.33 -8.76
N ALA A 352 -23.78 13.87 -7.56
CA ALA A 352 -22.76 14.66 -6.87
C ALA A 352 -21.54 13.80 -6.50
N VAL A 353 -21.75 12.56 -6.04
CA VAL A 353 -20.66 11.61 -5.81
C VAL A 353 -20.02 11.18 -7.15
N TYR A 354 -20.81 10.99 -8.21
CA TYR A 354 -20.27 10.62 -9.53
C TYR A 354 -19.39 11.71 -10.16
N PHE A 355 -19.80 12.98 -10.10
CA PHE A 355 -19.03 14.09 -10.66
C PHE A 355 -17.99 14.67 -9.69
N GLY A 356 -18.27 14.61 -8.39
CA GLY A 356 -17.39 15.06 -7.31
C GLY A 356 -16.38 13.99 -6.93
N ASP A 357 -16.74 13.14 -5.95
CA ASP A 357 -15.88 12.07 -5.42
C ASP A 357 -15.33 11.12 -6.52
N GLY A 358 -16.08 10.92 -7.60
CA GLY A 358 -15.72 10.12 -8.77
C GLY A 358 -14.88 10.88 -9.81
N SER A 359 -14.13 11.89 -9.39
CA SER A 359 -13.23 12.67 -10.25
C SER A 359 -11.81 12.77 -9.70
N LYS A 360 -10.82 12.64 -10.59
CA LYS A 360 -9.44 13.06 -10.31
C LYS A 360 -9.27 14.52 -10.63
N ILE A 361 -9.04 15.32 -9.59
CA ILE A 361 -9.01 16.77 -9.68
C ILE A 361 -7.59 17.27 -9.47
N SER A 362 -7.20 18.19 -10.33
CA SER A 362 -6.00 19.01 -10.18
C SER A 362 -6.33 20.43 -10.57
N ARG A 363 -5.46 21.38 -10.23
CA ARG A 363 -5.59 22.81 -10.54
C ARG A 363 -6.16 23.12 -11.92
N ARG A 364 -5.74 22.41 -12.97
CA ARG A 364 -6.10 22.72 -14.37
C ARG A 364 -6.69 21.57 -15.16
N LYS A 365 -6.92 20.42 -14.52
CA LYS A 365 -7.39 19.20 -15.17
C LYS A 365 -8.30 18.44 -14.22
N VAL A 366 -9.47 18.07 -14.74
CA VAL A 366 -10.46 17.22 -14.07
C VAL A 366 -10.73 16.05 -14.98
N GLU A 367 -10.58 14.84 -14.45
CA GLU A 367 -10.94 13.58 -15.08
C GLU A 367 -12.11 12.99 -14.31
N ILE A 368 -13.28 12.96 -14.93
CA ILE A 368 -14.51 12.34 -14.37
C ILE A 368 -14.48 10.85 -14.70
N ASN A 369 -15.30 10.06 -14.00
CA ASN A 369 -15.46 8.61 -14.18
C ASN A 369 -14.36 7.78 -13.50
N GLU A 370 -13.88 8.27 -12.36
CA GLU A 370 -13.03 7.51 -11.46
C GLU A 370 -13.88 6.82 -10.40
N ILE A 371 -13.36 5.73 -9.83
CA ILE A 371 -14.04 5.01 -8.76
C ILE A 371 -13.69 5.68 -7.43
N PRO A 372 -14.64 6.29 -6.71
CA PRO A 372 -14.39 6.86 -5.39
C PRO A 372 -14.09 5.74 -4.39
N ARG A 373 -12.80 5.57 -4.07
CA ARG A 373 -12.28 4.45 -3.28
C ARG A 373 -13.05 4.25 -1.98
N ASP A 374 -13.19 5.30 -1.18
CA ASP A 374 -13.79 5.20 0.15
C ASP A 374 -15.28 4.85 0.09
N ARG A 375 -15.99 5.31 -0.97
CA ARG A 375 -17.38 4.94 -1.23
C ARG A 375 -17.49 3.49 -1.67
N LEU A 376 -16.59 3.00 -2.53
CA LEU A 376 -16.56 1.61 -2.97
C LEU A 376 -16.23 0.67 -1.81
N VAL A 377 -15.24 0.99 -0.97
CA VAL A 377 -14.87 0.17 0.20
C VAL A 377 -16.07 0.04 1.15
N GLY A 378 -16.74 1.15 1.47
CA GLY A 378 -17.94 1.13 2.30
C GLY A 378 -19.09 0.32 1.69
N LEU A 379 -19.30 0.45 0.38
CA LEU A 379 -20.34 -0.29 -0.33
C LEU A 379 -20.08 -1.80 -0.37
N LYS A 380 -18.83 -2.22 -0.62
CA LYS A 380 -18.43 -3.63 -0.60
C LYS A 380 -18.62 -4.25 0.78
N ALA A 381 -18.18 -3.56 1.82
CA ALA A 381 -18.39 -4.01 3.20
C ALA A 381 -19.89 -4.20 3.49
N ALA A 382 -20.74 -3.24 3.10
CA ALA A 382 -22.18 -3.36 3.28
C ALA A 382 -22.78 -4.59 2.58
N ILE A 383 -22.27 -4.96 1.39
CA ILE A 383 -22.69 -6.18 0.68
C ILE A 383 -22.22 -7.43 1.43
N GLU A 384 -20.94 -7.51 1.78
CA GLU A 384 -20.34 -8.69 2.42
C GLU A 384 -20.92 -8.96 3.82
N ASP A 385 -21.24 -7.90 4.56
CA ASP A 385 -21.80 -7.97 5.91
C ASP A 385 -23.33 -8.20 5.92
N GLY A 386 -23.98 -8.19 4.74
CA GLY A 386 -25.44 -8.32 4.63
C GLY A 386 -26.23 -7.08 5.08
N ASN A 387 -25.57 -5.94 5.25
CA ASN A 387 -26.14 -4.65 5.65
C ASN A 387 -26.47 -3.74 4.45
N PHE A 388 -26.42 -4.26 3.22
CA PHE A 388 -26.65 -3.52 1.99
C PHE A 388 -28.04 -2.87 1.93
N CYS A 389 -28.10 -1.59 1.54
CA CYS A 389 -29.38 -0.93 1.27
C CYS A 389 -29.90 -1.37 -0.11
N THR A 390 -30.99 -2.15 -0.10
CA THR A 390 -31.63 -2.59 -1.34
C THR A 390 -32.02 -1.40 -2.22
N LEU A 391 -31.94 -1.59 -3.54
CA LEU A 391 -32.31 -0.60 -4.55
C LEU A 391 -33.74 -0.11 -4.33
N SER A 392 -34.68 -1.02 -4.09
CA SER A 392 -36.07 -0.65 -3.82
C SER A 392 -36.21 0.28 -2.60
N THR A 393 -35.38 0.09 -1.57
CA THR A 393 -35.32 0.99 -0.41
C THR A 393 -34.68 2.32 -0.78
N LEU A 394 -33.51 2.29 -1.43
CA LEU A 394 -32.74 3.46 -1.84
C LEU A 394 -33.58 4.44 -2.67
N LEU A 395 -34.34 3.94 -3.64
CA LEU A 395 -35.19 4.74 -4.52
C LEU A 395 -36.30 5.49 -3.77
N ARG A 396 -36.72 5.00 -2.61
CA ARG A 396 -37.81 5.55 -1.78
C ARG A 396 -37.33 6.36 -0.58
N LEU A 397 -36.02 6.45 -0.36
CA LEU A 397 -35.49 7.26 0.73
C LEU A 397 -35.78 8.74 0.50
N ASN A 398 -36.24 9.40 1.56
CA ASN A 398 -36.38 10.85 1.57
C ASN A 398 -35.11 11.53 2.10
N GLN A 399 -34.97 12.82 1.79
CA GLN A 399 -33.81 13.62 2.18
C GLN A 399 -33.48 13.55 3.69
N GLY A 400 -34.49 13.59 4.57
CA GLY A 400 -34.27 13.58 6.02
C GLY A 400 -33.72 12.26 6.58
N ARG A 401 -33.76 11.17 5.79
CA ARG A 401 -33.21 9.86 6.15
C ARG A 401 -31.96 9.50 5.36
N PHE A 402 -31.52 10.36 4.43
CA PHE A 402 -30.41 10.08 3.54
C PHE A 402 -29.10 10.59 4.14
N GLY A 403 -28.40 9.73 4.88
CA GLY A 403 -27.06 10.00 5.40
C GLY A 403 -25.93 9.50 4.49
N GLY A 404 -24.68 9.78 4.88
CA GLY A 404 -23.48 9.45 4.09
C GLY A 404 -23.29 7.96 3.75
N PHE A 405 -23.94 7.04 4.48
CA PHE A 405 -23.98 5.61 4.14
C PHE A 405 -24.57 5.33 2.75
N TYR A 406 -25.56 6.13 2.33
CA TYR A 406 -26.26 5.92 1.06
C TYR A 406 -25.54 6.54 -0.15
N TYR A 407 -24.48 7.34 0.06
CA TYR A 407 -23.70 7.97 -1.01
C TYR A 407 -23.08 6.94 -1.95
N GLY A 408 -22.43 5.90 -1.40
CA GLY A 408 -21.88 4.80 -2.20
C GLY A 408 -22.96 4.01 -2.95
N HIS A 409 -24.12 3.80 -2.33
CA HIS A 409 -25.25 3.09 -2.94
C HIS A 409 -25.82 3.88 -4.14
N ALA A 410 -26.04 5.18 -3.96
CA ALA A 410 -26.55 6.05 -5.01
C ALA A 410 -25.55 6.20 -6.18
N TRP A 411 -24.27 6.44 -5.87
CA TRP A 411 -23.20 6.48 -6.88
C TRP A 411 -23.14 5.18 -7.70
N GLY A 412 -23.19 4.03 -7.04
CA GLY A 412 -22.99 2.75 -7.71
C GLY A 412 -24.08 2.46 -8.76
N VAL A 413 -25.33 2.90 -8.53
CA VAL A 413 -26.40 2.83 -9.55
C VAL A 413 -26.04 3.66 -10.79
N PHE A 414 -25.58 4.91 -10.61
CA PHE A 414 -25.12 5.73 -11.74
C PHE A 414 -23.93 5.11 -12.45
N PHE A 415 -22.95 4.63 -11.69
CA PHE A 415 -21.73 4.05 -12.22
C PHE A 415 -22.00 2.78 -13.03
N TRP A 416 -22.86 1.88 -12.54
CA TRP A 416 -23.30 0.70 -13.29
C TRP A 416 -24.01 1.09 -14.58
N CYS A 417 -24.94 2.04 -14.51
CA CYS A 417 -25.73 2.42 -15.69
C CYS A 417 -24.91 3.15 -16.74
N LEU A 418 -23.98 4.01 -16.34
CA LEU A 418 -23.21 4.83 -17.27
C LEU A 418 -21.94 4.12 -17.79
N TYR A 419 -21.30 3.30 -16.95
CA TYR A 419 -19.97 2.73 -17.23
C TYR A 419 -19.85 1.23 -16.91
N GLY A 420 -20.95 0.56 -16.56
CA GLY A 420 -20.93 -0.87 -16.29
C GLY A 420 -20.31 -1.69 -17.42
N ASN A 421 -20.48 -1.27 -18.68
CA ASN A 421 -19.84 -1.92 -19.83
C ASN A 421 -18.31 -1.90 -19.84
N GLU A 422 -17.69 -0.85 -19.32
CA GLU A 422 -16.22 -0.75 -19.25
C GLU A 422 -15.66 -1.74 -18.23
N TYR A 423 -16.50 -2.18 -17.30
CA TYR A 423 -16.19 -3.15 -16.24
C TYR A 423 -16.99 -4.45 -16.37
N GLY A 424 -17.54 -4.75 -17.55
CA GLY A 424 -18.12 -6.05 -17.87
C GLY A 424 -19.53 -6.34 -17.34
N ALA A 425 -20.27 -5.35 -16.81
CA ALA A 425 -21.66 -5.53 -16.39
C ALA A 425 -22.61 -5.82 -17.57
N TRP A 426 -22.43 -5.13 -18.70
CA TRP A 426 -23.27 -5.31 -19.89
C TRP A 426 -22.49 -4.96 -21.16
N SER A 427 -22.91 -5.47 -22.33
CA SER A 427 -22.19 -5.20 -23.58
C SER A 427 -22.53 -3.84 -24.18
N LYS A 428 -21.60 -3.22 -24.92
CA LYS A 428 -21.88 -1.97 -25.67
C LYS A 428 -23.05 -2.09 -26.64
N SER A 429 -23.35 -3.28 -27.15
CA SER A 429 -24.49 -3.52 -28.04
C SER A 429 -25.82 -3.58 -27.29
N ASP A 430 -25.85 -4.14 -26.08
CA ASP A 430 -27.08 -4.25 -25.30
C ASP A 430 -27.43 -2.89 -24.70
N ASN A 431 -26.41 -2.19 -24.16
CA ASN A 431 -26.48 -0.84 -23.59
C ASN A 431 -27.67 -0.66 -22.63
N THR A 432 -27.97 -1.68 -21.82
CA THR A 432 -29.13 -1.71 -20.93
C THR A 432 -29.05 -0.56 -19.91
N GLY A 433 -27.92 -0.43 -19.23
CA GLY A 433 -27.65 0.66 -18.30
C GLY A 433 -27.75 2.05 -18.92
N GLY A 434 -27.13 2.25 -20.08
CA GLY A 434 -27.15 3.56 -20.75
C GLY A 434 -28.57 4.00 -21.13
N LYS A 435 -29.43 3.06 -21.55
CA LYS A 435 -30.84 3.33 -21.86
C LYS A 435 -31.67 3.64 -20.62
N ILE A 436 -31.48 2.89 -19.53
CA ILE A 436 -32.14 3.15 -18.23
C ILE A 436 -31.82 4.59 -17.78
N MET A 437 -30.54 4.95 -17.80
CA MET A 437 -30.13 6.27 -17.31
C MET A 437 -30.54 7.41 -18.23
N GLU A 438 -30.53 7.20 -19.55
CA GLU A 438 -31.01 8.19 -20.50
C GLU A 438 -32.49 8.52 -20.26
N ASP A 439 -33.36 7.50 -20.19
CA ASP A 439 -34.80 7.70 -19.98
C ASP A 439 -35.09 8.28 -18.60
N TRP A 440 -34.33 7.86 -17.57
CA TRP A 440 -34.45 8.41 -16.22
C TRP A 440 -34.12 9.90 -16.16
N LEU A 441 -32.99 10.31 -16.73
CA LEU A 441 -32.57 11.72 -16.71
C LEU A 441 -33.52 12.61 -17.53
N LEU A 442 -34.03 12.12 -18.66
CA LEU A 442 -35.05 12.83 -19.45
C LEU A 442 -36.34 13.03 -18.66
N HIS A 443 -36.75 12.03 -17.87
CA HIS A 443 -37.90 12.13 -16.96
C HIS A 443 -37.64 13.14 -15.83
N CYS A 444 -36.47 13.08 -15.17
CA CYS A 444 -36.08 14.03 -14.13
C CYS A 444 -36.14 15.49 -14.60
N GLN A 445 -35.83 15.78 -15.86
CA GLN A 445 -35.93 17.14 -16.43
C GLN A 445 -37.36 17.67 -16.50
N GLN A 446 -38.35 16.79 -16.50
CA GLN A 446 -39.75 17.18 -16.54
C GLN A 446 -40.37 17.39 -15.18
N LEU A 447 -39.78 16.82 -14.12
CA LEU A 447 -40.27 16.91 -12.76
C LEU A 447 -40.35 18.35 -12.26
N ASP A 448 -41.37 18.61 -11.43
CA ASP A 448 -41.65 19.89 -10.81
C ASP A 448 -42.41 19.67 -9.48
N GLY A 449 -42.39 20.64 -8.58
CA GLY A 449 -42.99 20.52 -7.24
C GLY A 449 -42.15 19.67 -6.26
N PHE A 450 -42.80 19.05 -5.27
CA PHE A 450 -42.13 18.15 -4.32
C PHE A 450 -42.05 16.72 -4.88
N CYS A 451 -40.92 16.05 -4.64
CA CYS A 451 -40.71 14.67 -5.06
C CYS A 451 -41.76 13.70 -4.46
N ASP A 452 -42.42 12.93 -5.31
CA ASP A 452 -43.24 11.76 -4.93
C ASP A 452 -42.38 10.50 -5.00
N TYR A 453 -41.67 10.21 -3.91
CA TYR A 453 -40.67 9.12 -3.85
C TYR A 453 -41.22 7.76 -4.29
N GLU A 454 -42.48 7.44 -4.00
CA GLU A 454 -43.06 6.15 -4.39
C GLU A 454 -43.31 6.08 -5.90
N LYS A 455 -43.85 7.16 -6.47
CA LYS A 455 -44.09 7.25 -7.90
C LYS A 455 -42.78 7.23 -8.69
N GLU A 456 -41.80 8.01 -8.24
CA GLU A 456 -40.51 8.12 -8.90
C GLU A 456 -39.69 6.81 -8.79
N ALA A 457 -39.78 6.10 -7.66
CA ALA A 457 -39.19 4.77 -7.51
C ALA A 457 -39.81 3.76 -8.50
N LYS A 458 -41.14 3.70 -8.60
CA LYS A 458 -41.82 2.80 -9.55
C LYS A 458 -41.45 3.07 -11.00
N PHE A 459 -41.27 4.35 -11.36
CA PHE A 459 -40.85 4.70 -12.71
C PHE A 459 -39.45 4.14 -13.01
N PHE A 460 -38.49 4.31 -12.09
CA PHE A 460 -37.15 3.75 -12.26
C PHE A 460 -37.16 2.21 -12.29
N GLU A 461 -37.91 1.56 -11.40
CA GLU A 461 -38.09 0.10 -11.40
C GLU A 461 -38.66 -0.42 -12.73
N GLN A 462 -39.59 0.32 -13.34
CA GLN A 462 -40.11 0.00 -14.68
C GLN A 462 -39.06 0.11 -15.79
N LEU A 463 -38.16 1.10 -15.70
CA LEU A 463 -37.07 1.24 -16.67
C LEU A 463 -36.11 0.05 -16.64
N ILE A 464 -35.83 -0.49 -15.45
CA ILE A 464 -35.02 -1.71 -15.30
C ILE A 464 -35.68 -2.85 -16.08
N VAL A 465 -36.94 -3.16 -15.75
CA VAL A 465 -37.69 -4.25 -16.41
C VAL A 465 -37.77 -4.02 -17.93
N GLN A 466 -38.01 -2.78 -18.37
CA GLN A 466 -38.14 -2.44 -19.78
C GLN A 466 -36.84 -2.65 -20.57
N HIS A 467 -35.70 -2.28 -20.00
CA HIS A 467 -34.43 -2.22 -20.73
C HIS A 467 -33.51 -3.42 -20.49
N SER A 468 -33.56 -4.06 -19.31
CA SER A 468 -32.79 -5.29 -19.03
C SER A 468 -33.62 -6.56 -19.17
N GLY A 469 -34.96 -6.47 -19.05
CA GLY A 469 -35.85 -7.64 -19.01
C GLY A 469 -35.81 -8.40 -17.68
N GLN A 470 -35.08 -7.90 -16.68
CA GLN A 470 -34.93 -8.51 -15.36
C GLN A 470 -35.94 -7.92 -14.37
N SER A 471 -36.24 -8.68 -13.32
CA SER A 471 -36.83 -8.08 -12.12
C SER A 471 -35.83 -7.15 -11.43
N VAL A 472 -36.31 -6.30 -10.53
CA VAL A 472 -35.47 -5.39 -9.75
C VAL A 472 -34.49 -6.18 -8.88
N GLU A 473 -34.94 -7.31 -8.32
CA GLU A 473 -34.15 -8.20 -7.47
C GLU A 473 -33.07 -8.92 -8.28
N GLU A 474 -33.40 -9.44 -9.47
CA GLU A 474 -32.44 -10.09 -10.37
C GLU A 474 -31.33 -9.12 -10.79
N TRP A 475 -31.72 -7.89 -11.14
CA TRP A 475 -30.78 -6.82 -11.48
C TRP A 475 -29.89 -6.45 -10.28
N GLU A 476 -30.46 -6.39 -9.07
CA GLU A 476 -29.74 -6.02 -7.86
C GLU A 476 -28.67 -7.07 -7.48
N GLU A 477 -28.96 -8.36 -7.64
CA GLU A 477 -27.97 -9.42 -7.38
C GLU A 477 -26.80 -9.36 -8.37
N GLU A 478 -27.06 -9.18 -9.66
CA GLU A 478 -26.00 -8.97 -10.66
C GLU A 478 -25.17 -7.72 -10.35
N TYR A 479 -25.84 -6.63 -9.94
CA TYR A 479 -25.19 -5.40 -9.52
C TYR A 479 -24.26 -5.62 -8.31
N LYS A 480 -24.69 -6.36 -7.27
CA LYS A 480 -23.86 -6.65 -6.09
C LYS A 480 -22.61 -7.44 -6.47
N GLU A 481 -22.76 -8.50 -7.26
CA GLU A 481 -21.63 -9.30 -7.76
C GLU A 481 -20.65 -8.43 -8.54
N TRP A 482 -21.17 -7.55 -9.40
CA TRP A 482 -20.36 -6.61 -10.16
C TRP A 482 -19.59 -5.63 -9.25
N ILE A 483 -20.26 -5.01 -8.26
CA ILE A 483 -19.61 -4.11 -7.29
C ILE A 483 -18.47 -4.83 -6.57
N LEU A 484 -18.70 -6.05 -6.09
CA LEU A 484 -17.67 -6.86 -5.42
C LEU A 484 -16.46 -7.13 -6.33
N GLY A 485 -16.68 -7.24 -7.64
CA GLY A 485 -15.64 -7.41 -8.67
C GLY A 485 -14.81 -6.15 -8.97
N LEU A 486 -15.27 -4.94 -8.64
CA LEU A 486 -14.57 -3.70 -8.99
C LEU A 486 -13.19 -3.56 -8.32
N PRO A 487 -12.18 -2.99 -8.99
CA PRO A 487 -10.88 -2.76 -8.37
C PRO A 487 -10.95 -1.66 -7.30
N VAL A 488 -10.21 -1.84 -6.21
CA VAL A 488 -10.01 -0.81 -5.17
C VAL A 488 -8.61 -0.23 -5.34
N GLU A 489 -8.53 1.09 -5.54
CA GLU A 489 -7.26 1.81 -5.69
C GLU A 489 -6.35 1.65 -4.45
N GLU A 490 -5.05 1.46 -4.69
CA GLU A 490 -4.05 1.43 -3.62
C GLU A 490 -3.60 2.86 -3.28
N LEU A 491 -3.69 3.24 -2.01
CA LEU A 491 -3.29 4.57 -1.51
C LEU A 491 -1.77 4.74 -1.35
N GLY A 492 -0.98 3.83 -1.93
CA GLY A 492 0.46 3.82 -1.78
C GLY A 492 1.08 2.55 -2.35
N ARG A 493 2.40 2.49 -2.35
CA ARG A 493 3.18 1.40 -2.93
C ARG A 493 3.68 0.46 -1.84
N LYS A 494 3.47 -0.85 -2.03
CA LYS A 494 4.01 -1.92 -1.18
C LYS A 494 5.29 -2.47 -1.81
N ARG A 495 6.45 -2.32 -1.15
CA ARG A 495 7.75 -2.89 -1.57
C ARG A 495 8.35 -3.73 -0.45
N GLY A 496 8.23 -5.06 -0.58
CA GLY A 496 8.65 -5.99 0.45
C GLY A 496 7.92 -5.74 1.77
N ASN A 497 8.66 -5.28 2.79
CA ASN A 497 8.11 -4.96 4.11
C ASN A 497 7.69 -3.50 4.28
N LYS A 498 7.91 -2.64 3.28
CA LYS A 498 7.57 -1.21 3.37
C LYS A 498 6.30 -0.88 2.59
N PHE A 499 5.46 -0.04 3.18
CA PHE A 499 4.40 0.70 2.51
C PHE A 499 4.77 2.18 2.53
N SER A 500 4.59 2.87 1.40
CA SER A 500 4.92 4.28 1.23
C SER A 500 3.81 4.97 0.43
N SER A 501 3.36 6.12 0.90
CA SER A 501 2.37 6.97 0.22
C SER A 501 2.87 8.40 0.14
N GLU A 502 3.03 8.92 -1.07
CA GLU A 502 3.33 10.34 -1.31
C GLU A 502 2.11 11.21 -0.99
N GLU A 503 0.92 10.76 -1.40
CA GLU A 503 -0.36 11.47 -1.17
C GLU A 503 -0.68 11.62 0.32
N LEU A 504 -0.51 10.54 1.09
CA LEU A 504 -0.79 10.52 2.52
C LEU A 504 0.43 10.86 3.37
N LYS A 505 1.56 11.20 2.74
CA LYS A 505 2.80 11.64 3.40
C LYS A 505 3.25 10.67 4.52
N LEU A 506 3.22 9.36 4.25
CA LEU A 506 3.57 8.37 5.26
C LEU A 506 4.39 7.20 4.70
N GLU A 507 5.25 6.64 5.55
CA GLU A 507 5.83 5.32 5.37
C GLU A 507 5.65 4.47 6.63
N VAL A 508 5.37 3.19 6.42
CA VAL A 508 5.33 2.20 7.51
C VAL A 508 6.02 0.90 7.10
N THR A 509 6.60 0.22 8.08
CA THR A 509 7.31 -1.04 7.87
C THR A 509 6.65 -2.16 8.65
N LYS A 510 6.04 -3.13 7.97
CA LYS A 510 5.46 -4.31 8.63
C LYS A 510 6.54 -5.26 9.17
N PRO A 511 6.22 -6.09 10.19
CA PRO A 511 7.14 -7.11 10.66
C PRO A 511 7.54 -8.14 9.60
N ILE A 512 8.72 -8.75 9.80
CA ILE A 512 9.23 -9.83 8.95
C ILE A 512 8.28 -11.04 9.06
N GLY A 513 8.00 -11.71 7.93
CA GLY A 513 7.11 -12.87 7.87
C GLY A 513 5.61 -12.53 7.85
N TRP A 514 5.22 -11.29 8.10
CA TRP A 514 3.83 -10.84 7.97
C TRP A 514 3.48 -10.57 6.51
N ARG A 515 2.18 -10.61 6.17
CA ARG A 515 1.69 -10.34 4.81
C ARG A 515 0.86 -9.07 4.78
N TRP A 516 1.04 -8.25 3.74
CA TRP A 516 0.13 -7.13 3.50
C TRP A 516 -1.27 -7.64 3.18
N GLN A 517 -2.27 -6.96 3.73
CA GLN A 517 -3.67 -7.22 3.43
C GLN A 517 -4.03 -6.69 2.04
N LYS A 518 -4.98 -7.38 1.39
CA LYS A 518 -5.55 -6.92 0.11
C LYS A 518 -6.38 -5.65 0.35
N SER A 519 -6.28 -4.68 -0.57
CA SER A 519 -6.94 -3.37 -0.41
C SER A 519 -8.47 -3.45 -0.27
N GLY A 520 -9.10 -4.44 -0.92
CA GLY A 520 -10.55 -4.70 -0.77
C GLY A 520 -10.96 -5.33 0.57
N LEU A 521 -10.00 -5.72 1.43
CA LEU A 521 -10.24 -6.27 2.77
C LEU A 521 -9.75 -5.32 3.88
N LEU A 522 -9.63 -4.04 3.55
CA LEU A 522 -9.31 -2.98 4.48
C LEU A 522 -10.60 -2.46 5.11
N TYR A 523 -10.52 -2.08 6.39
CA TYR A 523 -11.62 -1.43 7.09
C TYR A 523 -11.77 0.03 6.63
N ALA A 524 -12.91 0.65 6.95
CA ALA A 524 -13.12 2.07 6.69
C ALA A 524 -11.99 2.93 7.29
N SER A 525 -11.53 3.94 6.55
CA SER A 525 -10.38 4.81 6.87
C SER A 525 -9.02 4.13 6.99
N GLU A 526 -8.94 2.81 6.77
CA GLU A 526 -7.67 2.10 6.81
C GLU A 526 -6.92 2.26 5.48
N VAL A 527 -5.67 2.67 5.59
CA VAL A 527 -4.80 2.96 4.45
C VAL A 527 -4.02 1.71 4.06
N CYS A 528 -3.49 1.01 5.06
CA CYS A 528 -2.79 -0.24 4.87
C CYS A 528 -2.91 -1.11 6.12
N ALA A 529 -2.79 -2.43 5.93
CA ALA A 529 -2.77 -3.38 7.03
C ALA A 529 -1.84 -4.55 6.74
N ALA A 530 -1.23 -5.10 7.78
CA ALA A 530 -0.44 -6.32 7.74
C ALA A 530 -1.01 -7.37 8.69
N ILE A 531 -1.00 -8.63 8.27
CA ILE A 531 -1.52 -9.77 9.02
C ILE A 531 -0.39 -10.74 9.38
N GLY A 532 -0.31 -11.09 10.67
CA GLY A 532 0.61 -12.08 11.22
C GLY A 532 -0.01 -13.48 11.31
N GLY A 533 0.79 -14.52 11.11
CA GLY A 533 0.35 -15.93 11.14
C GLY A 533 0.35 -16.56 12.54
N GLY A 534 -0.61 -17.47 12.78
CA GLY A 534 -0.78 -18.28 14.00
C GLY A 534 -2.15 -19.01 13.96
N SER A 535 -2.26 -20.24 14.49
CA SER A 535 -3.52 -21.00 14.46
C SER A 535 -4.57 -20.37 15.39
N SER A 536 -5.71 -19.98 14.80
CA SER A 536 -6.95 -19.43 15.40
C SER A 536 -7.03 -17.94 15.78
N LYS A 537 -5.92 -17.20 15.94
CA LYS A 537 -5.94 -15.80 16.40
C LYS A 537 -5.09 -14.91 15.49
N LYS A 538 -5.72 -14.29 14.47
CA LYS A 538 -5.03 -13.41 13.53
C LYS A 538 -4.60 -12.13 14.27
N LYS A 539 -3.31 -11.79 14.19
CA LYS A 539 -2.78 -10.48 14.60
C LYS A 539 -2.86 -9.53 13.40
N ARG A 540 -3.31 -8.30 13.62
CA ARG A 540 -3.41 -7.27 12.57
C ARG A 540 -2.68 -6.02 13.03
N LEU A 541 -1.85 -5.47 12.16
CA LEU A 541 -1.28 -4.13 12.29
C LEU A 541 -1.91 -3.25 11.22
N SER A 542 -2.54 -2.17 11.63
CA SER A 542 -3.29 -1.26 10.77
C SER A 542 -2.71 0.13 10.87
N THR A 543 -2.66 0.83 9.74
CA THR A 543 -2.44 2.28 9.71
C THR A 543 -3.67 2.95 9.12
N TYR A 544 -4.23 3.87 9.89
CA TYR A 544 -5.36 4.71 9.54
C TYR A 544 -4.90 6.13 9.24
N SER A 545 -5.67 6.84 8.44
CA SER A 545 -5.48 8.26 8.14
C SER A 545 -6.83 8.97 8.22
N TRP A 546 -6.89 10.08 8.95
CA TRP A 546 -8.05 10.94 9.10
C TRP A 546 -7.67 12.39 8.86
N PRO A 547 -8.63 13.28 8.53
CA PRO A 547 -8.35 14.70 8.47
C PRO A 547 -8.09 15.23 9.88
N ASN A 548 -7.11 16.13 10.03
CA ASN A 548 -6.99 16.93 11.25
C ASN A 548 -7.89 18.16 11.15
N GLY A 549 -9.18 18.01 11.45
CA GLY A 549 -10.16 19.10 11.31
C GLY A 549 -9.91 20.28 12.26
N LEU A 550 -9.18 20.08 13.35
CA LEU A 550 -8.77 21.17 14.25
C LEU A 550 -7.53 21.91 13.73
N HIS A 551 -6.79 21.30 12.79
CA HIS A 551 -5.54 21.81 12.26
C HIS A 551 -4.54 22.26 13.34
N ALA A 552 -4.60 21.60 14.49
CA ALA A 552 -3.85 21.92 15.70
C ALA A 552 -3.00 20.74 16.13
N GLU A 553 -2.10 20.97 17.08
CA GLU A 553 -1.43 19.87 17.77
C GLU A 553 -2.49 18.97 18.40
N LEU A 554 -2.32 17.66 18.20
CA LEU A 554 -3.25 16.66 18.72
C LEU A 554 -3.33 16.78 20.24
N SER A 555 -4.53 16.94 20.79
CA SER A 555 -4.77 16.90 22.23
C SER A 555 -5.14 15.49 22.69
N GLU A 556 -5.01 15.24 23.99
CA GLU A 556 -5.42 13.97 24.58
C GLU A 556 -6.91 13.68 24.36
N ASP A 557 -7.78 14.67 24.60
CA ASP A 557 -9.23 14.54 24.42
C ASP A 557 -9.58 14.21 22.96
N TYR A 558 -8.88 14.81 22.01
CA TYR A 558 -9.10 14.53 20.60
C TYR A 558 -8.65 13.11 20.24
N ALA A 559 -7.49 12.68 20.76
CA ALA A 559 -7.02 11.31 20.59
C ALA A 559 -8.01 10.30 21.20
N ARG A 560 -8.58 10.56 22.39
CA ARG A 560 -9.63 9.72 23.00
C ARG A 560 -10.89 9.64 22.14
N SER A 561 -11.31 10.75 21.55
CA SER A 561 -12.47 10.78 20.63
C SER A 561 -12.25 9.91 19.39
N LEU A 562 -11.06 9.95 18.79
CA LEU A 562 -10.71 9.11 17.63
C LEU A 562 -10.73 7.62 17.98
N ILE A 563 -10.19 7.25 19.15
CA ILE A 563 -10.23 5.87 19.64
C ILE A 563 -11.68 5.37 19.73
N GLY A 564 -12.58 6.17 20.28
CA GLY A 564 -14.01 5.83 20.39
C GLY A 564 -14.72 5.66 19.04
N ASN A 565 -14.24 6.31 17.98
CA ASN A 565 -14.81 6.14 16.63
C ASN A 565 -14.39 4.82 15.96
N ILE A 566 -13.20 4.30 16.29
CA ILE A 566 -12.67 3.06 15.71
C ILE A 566 -13.18 1.84 16.49
N PHE A 567 -13.34 1.99 17.81
CA PHE A 567 -13.66 0.91 18.74
C PHE A 567 -14.90 1.24 19.56
N GLY A 568 -15.85 0.31 19.59
CA GLY A 568 -16.95 0.31 20.56
C GLY A 568 -16.57 -0.41 21.85
N GLU A 569 -17.33 -0.16 22.92
CA GLU A 569 -17.19 -0.82 24.22
C GLU A 569 -15.75 -0.76 24.79
N VAL A 570 -15.15 0.42 24.79
CA VAL A 570 -13.74 0.63 25.16
C VAL A 570 -13.52 0.56 26.68
N LYS A 571 -12.57 -0.28 27.10
CA LYS A 571 -12.01 -0.31 28.44
C LYS A 571 -10.49 -0.13 28.38
N TYR A 572 -9.98 0.98 28.92
CA TYR A 572 -8.54 1.23 29.00
C TYR A 572 -7.88 0.24 29.97
N VAL A 573 -6.83 -0.42 29.48
CA VAL A 573 -5.90 -1.27 30.24
C VAL A 573 -4.70 -0.44 30.67
N GLU A 574 -4.19 0.38 29.74
CA GLU A 574 -3.24 1.44 29.99
C GLU A 574 -3.89 2.76 29.57
N GLU A 575 -3.92 3.73 30.48
CA GLU A 575 -4.41 5.08 30.16
C GLU A 575 -3.58 5.70 29.04
N ILE A 576 -4.24 6.57 28.28
CA ILE A 576 -3.57 7.28 27.20
C ILE A 576 -2.42 8.13 27.76
N ALA A 577 -1.29 8.11 27.09
CA ALA A 577 -0.13 8.89 27.47
C ALA A 577 0.61 9.39 26.23
N SER A 578 1.21 10.57 26.32
CA SER A 578 2.13 11.04 25.29
C SER A 578 3.46 10.28 25.39
N LYS A 579 3.92 9.69 24.28
CA LYS A 579 5.20 8.99 24.14
C LYS A 579 5.91 9.46 22.87
N GLN A 580 7.23 9.52 22.90
CA GLN A 580 8.03 9.73 21.69
C GLN A 580 8.25 8.39 21.01
N MET A 581 7.78 8.24 19.77
CA MET A 581 7.96 7.02 18.98
C MET A 581 8.39 7.40 17.56
N GLY A 582 9.53 6.87 17.10
CA GLY A 582 10.03 7.12 15.75
C GLY A 582 10.35 8.60 15.44
N GLY A 583 10.61 9.42 16.47
CA GLY A 583 10.79 10.88 16.33
C GLY A 583 9.51 11.70 16.39
N ASN A 584 8.35 11.06 16.58
CA ASN A 584 7.05 11.72 16.60
C ASN A 584 6.43 11.70 18.01
N PRO A 585 5.84 12.82 18.48
CA PRO A 585 4.98 12.80 19.66
C PRO A 585 3.69 12.04 19.33
N MET A 586 3.51 10.87 19.93
CA MET A 586 2.32 10.04 19.76
C MET A 586 1.53 9.96 21.06
N TYR A 587 0.21 9.96 20.97
CA TYR A 587 -0.65 9.51 22.07
C TYR A 587 -0.84 8.01 21.97
N VAL A 588 -0.39 7.29 22.99
CA VAL A 588 -0.38 5.83 23.04
C VAL A 588 -1.34 5.33 24.11
N ALA A 589 -2.13 4.31 23.80
CA ALA A 589 -3.04 3.68 24.75
C ALA A 589 -3.11 2.16 24.50
N VAL A 590 -3.51 1.43 25.54
CA VAL A 590 -3.83 0.00 25.45
C VAL A 590 -5.24 -0.20 25.97
N LEU A 591 -6.08 -0.87 25.20
CA LEU A 591 -7.48 -1.07 25.57
C LEU A 591 -7.99 -2.45 25.17
N ASP A 592 -8.96 -2.92 25.94
CA ASP A 592 -9.85 -4.02 25.56
C ASP A 592 -11.12 -3.41 24.97
N GLY A 593 -11.59 -3.93 23.85
CA GLY A 593 -12.80 -3.40 23.20
C GLY A 593 -13.26 -4.25 22.04
N LYS A 594 -14.21 -3.74 21.27
CA LYS A 594 -14.69 -4.35 20.03
C LYS A 594 -14.50 -3.38 18.87
N ARG A 595 -13.95 -3.88 17.76
CA ARG A 595 -13.84 -3.08 16.55
C ARG A 595 -15.24 -2.81 15.99
N VAL A 596 -15.48 -1.57 15.55
CA VAL A 596 -16.65 -1.27 14.70
C VAL A 596 -16.40 -1.89 13.33
N ILE A 597 -17.19 -2.91 12.97
CA ILE A 597 -17.06 -3.64 11.70
C ILE A 597 -18.09 -3.20 10.67
N GLY A 598 -19.16 -2.54 11.09
CA GLY A 598 -20.21 -2.06 10.20
C GLY A 598 -21.13 -1.06 10.88
N THR A 599 -22.16 -0.63 10.16
CA THR A 599 -23.23 0.21 10.69
C THR A 599 -24.55 -0.51 10.43
N ALA A 600 -25.20 -1.00 11.49
CA ALA A 600 -26.52 -1.59 11.37
C ALA A 600 -27.57 -0.51 11.04
N GLY A 601 -28.77 -0.93 10.62
CA GLY A 601 -29.90 -0.03 10.41
C GLY A 601 -30.13 0.89 11.62
N ASN A 602 -30.30 2.19 11.38
CA ASN A 602 -30.42 3.28 12.37
C ASN A 602 -29.10 3.84 12.97
N ASN A 603 -27.97 3.75 12.27
CA ASN A 603 -26.68 4.30 12.73
C ASN A 603 -26.13 3.66 14.02
N VAL A 604 -26.54 2.44 14.35
CA VAL A 604 -25.98 1.69 15.48
C VAL A 604 -24.73 0.95 15.00
N PRO A 605 -23.56 1.15 15.62
CA PRO A 605 -22.34 0.45 15.22
C PRO A 605 -22.48 -1.06 15.41
N GLU A 606 -22.14 -1.84 14.38
CA GLU A 606 -21.97 -3.28 14.52
C GLU A 606 -20.57 -3.57 15.06
N LEU A 607 -20.49 -4.38 16.11
CA LEU A 607 -19.27 -4.62 16.86
C LEU A 607 -18.77 -6.05 16.63
N GLY A 608 -17.49 -6.18 16.31
CA GLY A 608 -16.81 -7.47 16.19
C GLY A 608 -16.53 -8.14 17.52
N GLU A 609 -15.71 -9.19 17.48
CA GLU A 609 -15.30 -9.93 18.68
C GLU A 609 -14.46 -9.05 19.63
N PRO A 610 -14.54 -9.28 20.96
CA PRO A 610 -13.65 -8.65 21.93
C PRO A 610 -12.18 -8.96 21.63
N ARG A 611 -11.36 -7.91 21.58
CA ARG A 611 -9.92 -7.97 21.29
C ARG A 611 -9.17 -7.01 22.19
N ARG A 612 -7.84 -7.18 22.23
CA ARG A 612 -6.92 -6.21 22.81
C ARG A 612 -6.27 -5.39 21.70
N PHE A 613 -6.17 -4.08 21.95
CA PHE A 613 -5.60 -3.11 21.03
C PHE A 613 -4.48 -2.32 21.68
N ALA A 614 -3.36 -2.18 21.00
CA ALA A 614 -2.36 -1.14 21.26
C ALA A 614 -2.44 -0.11 20.14
N ILE A 615 -2.53 1.16 20.52
CA ILE A 615 -2.84 2.26 19.60
C ILE A 615 -1.81 3.36 19.80
N GLY A 616 -1.29 3.90 18.70
CA GLY A 616 -0.45 5.09 18.68
C GLY A 616 -0.99 6.08 17.66
N ILE A 617 -1.39 7.26 18.12
CA ILE A 617 -1.93 8.33 17.28
C ILE A 617 -0.93 9.46 17.16
N PHE A 618 -0.54 9.77 15.93
CA PHE A 618 0.25 10.94 15.57
C PHE A 618 -0.62 11.97 14.85
N GLY A 619 -0.41 13.26 15.12
CA GLY A 619 -1.10 14.34 14.42
C GLY A 619 -0.13 15.28 13.72
N SER A 620 -0.30 15.45 12.41
CA SER A 620 0.23 16.56 11.63
C SER A 620 -0.83 17.66 11.51
N PRO A 621 -0.49 18.89 11.08
CA PRO A 621 -1.46 19.95 10.86
C PRO A 621 -2.60 19.60 9.89
N ASP A 622 -2.35 18.70 8.93
CA ASP A 622 -3.30 18.30 7.88
C ASP A 622 -4.00 16.96 8.16
N LYS A 623 -3.33 16.02 8.82
CA LYS A 623 -3.78 14.63 8.97
C LYS A 623 -3.52 14.08 10.36
N LEU A 624 -4.30 13.07 10.73
CA LEU A 624 -4.09 12.27 11.93
C LEU A 624 -3.85 10.82 11.49
N TYR A 625 -2.85 10.19 12.08
CA TYR A 625 -2.44 8.84 11.74
C TYR A 625 -2.60 7.93 12.95
N GLY A 626 -3.38 6.87 12.79
CA GLY A 626 -3.57 5.87 13.84
C GLY A 626 -2.86 4.57 13.47
N ASN A 627 -1.83 4.21 14.23
CA ASN A 627 -1.19 2.90 14.13
C ASN A 627 -1.79 1.99 15.20
N VAL A 628 -2.33 0.84 14.79
CA VAL A 628 -3.12 -0.03 15.67
C VAL A 628 -2.63 -1.46 15.52
N LEU A 629 -2.23 -2.07 16.63
CA LEU A 629 -2.15 -3.52 16.76
C LEU A 629 -3.46 -4.06 17.32
N GLU A 630 -3.98 -5.10 16.69
CA GLU A 630 -5.13 -5.89 17.14
C GLU A 630 -4.72 -7.35 17.31
N CYS A 631 -4.98 -7.91 18.49
CA CYS A 631 -4.75 -9.32 18.80
C CYS A 631 -5.75 -9.86 19.84
N SER A 632 -5.68 -11.16 20.17
CA SER A 632 -6.39 -11.64 21.36
C SER A 632 -5.72 -11.13 22.63
N ILE A 633 -6.45 -11.16 23.74
CA ILE A 633 -5.94 -10.75 25.05
C ILE A 633 -4.74 -11.61 25.48
N GLU A 634 -4.78 -12.91 25.20
CA GLU A 634 -3.73 -13.87 25.59
C GLU A 634 -2.44 -13.68 24.77
N ASP A 635 -2.56 -13.27 23.51
CA ASP A 635 -1.42 -13.12 22.60
C ASP A 635 -0.72 -11.75 22.77
N TYR A 636 -1.28 -10.86 23.57
CA TYR A 636 -0.83 -9.47 23.68
C TYR A 636 0.63 -9.31 24.16
N PRO A 637 1.10 -10.01 25.21
CA PRO A 637 2.50 -9.89 25.65
C PRO A 637 3.50 -10.16 24.53
N ASP A 638 3.23 -11.18 23.71
CA ASP A 638 4.08 -11.54 22.56
C ASP A 638 3.91 -10.60 21.37
N ALA A 639 2.76 -9.91 21.29
CA ALA A 639 2.41 -9.05 20.17
C ALA A 639 2.93 -7.62 20.34
N LEU A 640 3.09 -7.14 21.58
CA LEU A 640 3.46 -5.76 21.90
C LEU A 640 4.76 -5.32 21.20
N GLN A 641 5.79 -6.17 21.18
CA GLN A 641 7.06 -5.89 20.49
C GLN A 641 6.88 -5.53 19.00
N TYR A 642 5.85 -6.09 18.34
CA TYR A 642 5.58 -5.78 16.93
C TYR A 642 4.93 -4.40 16.79
N PHE A 643 4.10 -4.00 17.76
CA PHE A 643 3.50 -2.67 17.79
C PHE A 643 4.56 -1.58 18.03
N GLU A 644 5.42 -1.78 19.02
CA GLU A 644 6.51 -0.84 19.33
C GLU A 644 7.42 -0.65 18.12
N LYS A 645 7.88 -1.75 17.52
CA LYS A 645 8.70 -1.68 16.30
C LYS A 645 7.94 -1.07 15.12
N PHE A 646 6.64 -1.32 14.97
CA PHE A 646 5.85 -0.76 13.87
C PHE A 646 5.70 0.75 14.00
N THR A 647 5.45 1.25 15.21
CA THR A 647 5.32 2.69 15.51
C THR A 647 6.66 3.42 15.51
N GLU A 648 7.76 2.79 15.95
CA GLU A 648 9.11 3.32 15.80
C GLU A 648 9.53 3.51 14.33
N ASN A 649 9.03 2.65 13.44
CA ASN A 649 9.28 2.71 12.00
C ASN A 649 8.20 3.47 11.22
N PHE A 650 7.23 4.08 11.90
CA PHE A 650 6.29 5.01 11.27
C PHE A 650 7.03 6.32 10.97
N LEU A 651 6.97 6.77 9.72
CA LEU A 651 7.58 8.01 9.27
C LEU A 651 6.51 8.88 8.62
N TYR A 652 6.34 10.10 9.12
CA TYR A 652 5.65 11.16 8.40
C TYR A 652 6.63 11.82 7.43
N THR A 653 6.29 11.84 6.15
CA THR A 653 7.14 12.34 5.06
C THR A 653 6.74 13.73 4.56
N GLY A 654 5.78 14.37 5.25
CA GLY A 654 5.15 15.64 4.89
C GLY A 654 5.79 16.85 5.53
#